data_AF-A0AAD9ER99-F1
#
_entry.id   AF-A0AAD9ER99-F1
#
_cell.length_a   1.000
_cell.length_b   1.000
_cell.length_c   1.000
_cell.angle_alpha   90.00
_cell.angle_beta   90.00
_cell.angle_gamma   90.00
#
_symmetry.space_group_name_H-M   'P 1'
#
loop_
_entity.id
_entity.type
_entity.pdbx_description
1 polymer ?
#
loop_
_entity_poly.entity_id
_entity_poly.type
_entity_poly.pdbx_seq_one_letter_code
_entity_poly.pdbx_strand_id
1 'polypeptide(L)'
;MEKLGFGPGRKELQETVETQRKQLLQYQSRFKDVVRAYKSLLKEKEALEASLTVLSVSQQDPHGAGGPPPSGPPQEDGCSLHSEDSLDTAASVEESEDQPGEPAAALQSDLDAGGSDSSRLGGGASARSAEEPADDANHALATVTQEKSRMEASFQADKRQLKQEVEEQEAELHTLQMHKDVELHALQLQQEAELHGLQLQLAESRARIITQQHERQQEQDDHALQLRELQRILQQERDMRQDAELRLQEGAESQSHLQQMRDDRDELSKKLQAAEDERRKPDPRAEQLQRELTQLKTRIQDQISAESRKACEAEQRSCEAEQRSCEAEQRSRDRAQAAEDRVSVLELRVSELSELLGSSEKQRQREQHAAQRLREEVLQLEAENKTLAIRTEGRTEGRSEGEEQLDVVALKEKLEKVKKLLQQRNPEQEVLPDQAAAHYQQELRALRDEFERYKLRAQLVLKNKNTKDGCQAKELEEVRDQLSELKEKYINLRIHSDEAEAVQRRMLEERQQLAAALQLQHRQEAEQAAALHREQLLRLEAELHKQRGRTMQLLKEKEQELEALRAAAPAPPQEPDSDALSVALRRAAPSEPTLLLAARRGGAALRGRVDKLQRDQSREGANMEYLKNVTYKFLTLQDASGRMQTLNAILTILSFSPQEKSCVTKLQRSAWWR
;
A
#
# COMPACT_ATOMS: atom_id res chain seq x y z
N MET A 1 6.21 20.00 -18.56
CA MET A 1 5.26 20.93 -17.90
C MET A 1 6.07 21.59 -16.80
N GLU A 2 6.66 22.76 -17.03
CA GLU A 2 6.02 24.09 -17.13
C GLU A 2 5.58 24.67 -15.77
N LYS A 3 6.07 25.89 -15.50
CA LYS A 3 5.46 26.89 -14.60
C LYS A 3 5.36 26.50 -13.12
N LEU A 4 6.53 26.29 -12.51
CA LEU A 4 6.77 26.78 -11.14
C LEU A 4 6.37 28.26 -11.09
N GLY A 5 5.56 28.64 -10.09
CA GLY A 5 5.13 30.01 -9.88
C GLY A 5 6.29 30.89 -9.44
N PHE A 6 6.86 31.67 -10.37
CA PHE A 6 7.62 32.86 -9.99
C PHE A 6 6.68 33.81 -9.23
N GLY A 7 7.13 34.32 -8.08
CA GLY A 7 6.50 35.49 -7.45
C GLY A 7 6.55 36.69 -8.40
N PRO A 8 5.76 37.76 -8.13
CA PRO A 8 5.56 38.88 -9.06
C PRO A 8 6.89 39.37 -9.61
N GLY A 9 7.01 39.37 -10.93
CA GLY A 9 8.28 39.48 -11.62
C GLY A 9 9.00 40.77 -11.24
N ARG A 10 10.34 40.79 -11.31
CA ARG A 10 11.12 42.01 -11.01
C ARG A 10 10.62 43.25 -11.79
N LYS A 11 10.05 43.04 -12.99
CA LYS A 11 9.36 44.08 -13.78
C LYS A 11 8.03 44.51 -13.17
N GLU A 12 7.14 43.59 -12.80
CA GLU A 12 5.86 43.87 -12.15
C GLU A 12 6.06 44.61 -10.80
N LEU A 13 7.09 44.24 -10.04
CA LEU A 13 7.52 44.96 -8.84
C LEU A 13 8.09 46.36 -9.13
N GLN A 14 8.68 46.59 -10.32
CA GLN A 14 9.11 47.91 -10.76
C GLN A 14 7.92 48.75 -11.25
N GLU A 15 6.99 48.16 -11.99
CA GLU A 15 5.76 48.81 -12.50
C GLU A 15 4.78 49.19 -11.38
N THR A 16 4.66 48.35 -10.34
CA THR A 16 3.90 48.69 -9.12
C THR A 16 4.58 49.82 -8.33
N VAL A 17 5.90 49.83 -8.20
CA VAL A 17 6.63 50.96 -7.59
C VAL A 17 6.49 52.24 -8.43
N GLU A 18 6.49 52.16 -9.76
CA GLU A 18 6.28 53.31 -10.64
C GLU A 18 4.84 53.85 -10.60
N THR A 19 3.84 52.99 -10.55
CA THR A 19 2.43 53.41 -10.41
C THR A 19 2.17 54.01 -9.04
N GLN A 20 2.71 53.44 -7.96
CA GLN A 20 2.70 54.05 -6.62
C GLN A 20 3.39 55.42 -6.60
N ARG A 21 4.55 55.58 -7.28
CA ARG A 21 5.21 56.89 -7.44
C ARG A 21 4.35 57.90 -8.19
N LYS A 22 3.67 57.48 -9.28
CA LYS A 22 2.73 58.33 -10.03
C LYS A 22 1.55 58.77 -9.17
N GLN A 23 0.96 57.86 -8.38
CA GLN A 23 -0.10 58.17 -7.41
C GLN A 23 0.38 59.14 -6.32
N LEU A 24 1.56 58.92 -5.72
CA LEU A 24 2.13 59.82 -4.71
C LEU A 24 2.37 61.24 -5.26
N LEU A 25 2.78 61.38 -6.52
CA LEU A 25 2.90 62.69 -7.17
C LEU A 25 1.53 63.36 -7.40
N GLN A 26 0.50 62.60 -7.79
CA GLN A 26 -0.87 63.11 -7.92
C GLN A 26 -1.44 63.57 -6.57
N TYR A 27 -1.26 62.77 -5.51
CA TYR A 27 -1.64 63.17 -4.14
C TYR A 27 -0.85 64.40 -3.67
N GLN A 28 0.45 64.50 -3.98
CA GLN A 28 1.24 65.69 -3.66
C GLN A 28 0.73 66.95 -4.38
N SER A 29 0.29 66.85 -5.64
CA SER A 29 -0.35 67.98 -6.33
C SER A 29 -1.67 68.35 -5.67
N ARG A 30 -2.60 67.39 -5.51
CA ARG A 30 -3.89 67.62 -4.86
C ARG A 30 -3.73 68.24 -3.47
N PHE A 31 -2.74 67.82 -2.69
CA PHE A 31 -2.43 68.41 -1.39
C PHE A 31 -1.89 69.85 -1.49
N LYS A 32 -1.00 70.14 -2.46
CA LYS A 32 -0.55 71.52 -2.74
C LYS A 32 -1.70 72.44 -3.15
N ASP A 33 -2.67 71.92 -3.90
CA ASP A 33 -3.83 72.69 -4.37
C ASP A 33 -4.86 72.89 -3.24
N VAL A 34 -5.11 71.88 -2.39
CA VAL A 34 -5.90 72.03 -1.14
C VAL A 34 -5.24 73.04 -0.18
N VAL A 35 -3.91 73.00 0.00
CA VAL A 35 -3.17 73.99 0.79
C VAL A 35 -3.23 75.39 0.16
N ARG A 36 -3.39 75.51 -1.16
CA ARG A 36 -3.62 76.80 -1.83
C ARG A 36 -5.03 77.32 -1.56
N ALA A 37 -6.05 76.47 -1.68
CA ALA A 37 -7.45 76.82 -1.38
C ALA A 37 -7.64 77.19 0.11
N TYR A 38 -7.01 76.47 1.03
CA TYR A 38 -7.00 76.83 2.45
C TYR A 38 -6.34 78.19 2.70
N LYS A 39 -5.30 78.54 1.92
CA LYS A 39 -4.64 79.86 1.98
C LYS A 39 -5.40 81.00 1.28
N SER A 40 -6.30 80.72 0.34
CA SER A 40 -7.22 81.75 -0.17
C SER A 40 -8.38 81.95 0.81
N LEU A 41 -8.99 80.86 1.29
CA LEU A 41 -10.06 80.90 2.29
C LEU A 41 -9.65 81.61 3.60
N LEU A 42 -8.40 81.45 4.05
CA LEU A 42 -7.87 82.23 5.18
C LEU A 42 -7.80 83.74 4.88
N LYS A 43 -7.38 84.13 3.67
CA LYS A 43 -7.35 85.54 3.27
C LYS A 43 -8.74 86.14 3.06
N GLU A 44 -9.66 85.35 2.54
CA GLU A 44 -11.08 85.71 2.41
C GLU A 44 -11.69 85.90 3.81
N LYS A 45 -11.39 85.01 4.77
CA LYS A 45 -11.76 85.18 6.18
C LYS A 45 -11.15 86.46 6.79
N GLU A 46 -9.85 86.70 6.60
CA GLU A 46 -9.16 87.91 7.08
C GLU A 46 -9.78 89.19 6.47
N ALA A 47 -10.14 89.17 5.18
CA ALA A 47 -10.82 90.29 4.51
C ALA A 47 -12.27 90.49 4.99
N LEU A 48 -13.00 89.41 5.30
CA LEU A 48 -14.34 89.47 5.89
C LEU A 48 -14.31 89.95 7.34
N GLU A 49 -13.33 89.56 8.14
CA GLU A 49 -13.12 90.07 9.50
C GLU A 49 -12.70 91.56 9.49
N ALA A 50 -11.88 91.99 8.53
CA ALA A 50 -11.60 93.41 8.29
C ALA A 50 -12.86 94.19 7.87
N SER A 51 -13.69 93.62 7.00
CA SER A 51 -14.95 94.24 6.56
C SER A 51 -15.96 94.35 7.71
N LEU A 52 -16.10 93.29 8.52
CA LEU A 52 -17.02 93.21 9.65
C LEU A 52 -16.60 94.13 10.80
N THR A 53 -15.29 94.32 11.03
CA THR A 53 -14.80 95.32 12.00
C THR A 53 -15.05 96.75 11.52
N VAL A 54 -14.86 97.08 10.24
CA VAL A 54 -15.22 98.40 9.67
C VAL A 54 -16.73 98.66 9.77
N LEU A 55 -17.56 97.66 9.49
CA LEU A 55 -19.03 97.76 9.64
C LEU A 55 -19.44 97.92 11.11
N SER A 56 -18.80 97.19 12.04
CA SER A 56 -19.08 97.30 13.48
C SER A 56 -18.72 98.68 14.03
N VAL A 57 -17.60 99.26 13.60
CA VAL A 57 -17.20 100.64 13.94
C VAL A 57 -18.17 101.67 13.33
N SER A 58 -18.75 101.37 12.17
CA SER A 58 -19.77 102.20 11.53
C SER A 58 -21.17 102.09 12.17
N GLN A 59 -21.35 101.19 13.15
CA GLN A 59 -22.63 100.91 13.81
C GLN A 59 -22.67 101.35 15.28
N GLN A 60 -21.66 102.08 15.76
CA GLN A 60 -21.54 102.55 17.14
C GLN A 60 -21.27 104.07 17.25
N ASP A 61 -22.28 104.89 16.94
CA ASP A 61 -22.56 106.16 17.64
C ASP A 61 -24.00 106.65 17.33
N PRO A 62 -24.64 107.52 18.16
CA PRO A 62 -25.94 107.12 18.69
C PRO A 62 -27.14 108.05 18.43
N HIS A 63 -28.34 107.49 18.58
CA HIS A 63 -29.57 108.27 18.83
C HIS A 63 -29.62 108.82 20.26
N GLY A 64 -30.17 110.03 20.44
CA GLY A 64 -30.39 110.64 21.75
C GLY A 64 -31.86 111.03 22.01
N ALA A 65 -32.46 110.41 23.04
CA ALA A 65 -33.63 110.82 23.84
C ALA A 65 -34.97 111.18 23.14
N GLY A 66 -36.11 110.90 23.81
CA GLY A 66 -37.46 111.17 23.26
C GLY A 66 -38.60 111.23 24.28
N GLY A 67 -39.23 110.09 24.59
CA GLY A 67 -40.38 110.00 25.50
C GLY A 67 -41.71 109.56 24.84
N PRO A 68 -42.77 109.28 25.61
CA PRO A 68 -43.90 108.44 25.17
C PRO A 68 -45.30 109.13 25.34
N PRO A 69 -46.43 108.40 25.59
CA PRO A 69 -47.46 107.94 24.63
C PRO A 69 -48.82 108.66 24.92
N PRO A 70 -50.06 108.11 24.74
CA PRO A 70 -50.56 106.94 23.99
C PRO A 70 -51.85 107.18 23.13
N SER A 71 -52.23 106.20 22.29
CA SER A 71 -53.64 105.88 21.94
C SER A 71 -53.72 104.52 21.21
N GLY A 72 -54.92 103.90 21.19
CA GLY A 72 -55.12 102.50 20.77
C GLY A 72 -56.12 102.25 19.63
N PRO A 73 -56.86 101.11 19.63
CA PRO A 73 -56.97 100.14 18.51
C PRO A 73 -58.30 100.29 17.70
N PRO A 74 -58.81 99.36 16.84
CA PRO A 74 -58.40 97.95 16.55
C PRO A 74 -58.57 97.43 15.09
N GLN A 75 -58.46 96.08 14.91
CA GLN A 75 -59.03 95.22 13.84
C GLN A 75 -58.44 95.35 12.41
N GLU A 76 -58.47 94.32 11.52
CA GLU A 76 -59.05 92.95 11.60
C GLU A 76 -58.24 91.88 10.82
N ASP A 77 -58.72 90.62 10.86
CA ASP A 77 -58.12 89.36 10.41
C ASP A 77 -58.01 89.12 8.89
N GLY A 78 -57.30 88.03 8.52
CA GLY A 78 -57.25 87.49 7.15
C GLY A 78 -56.56 86.11 7.06
N CYS A 79 -57.30 85.03 7.38
CA CYS A 79 -56.77 83.65 7.46
C CYS A 79 -57.14 82.76 6.25
N SER A 80 -56.75 81.47 6.35
CA SER A 80 -57.13 80.30 5.50
C SER A 80 -56.20 80.05 4.28
N LEU A 81 -55.58 78.89 4.00
CA LEU A 81 -55.61 77.46 4.42
C LEU A 81 -56.16 76.50 3.34
N HIS A 82 -55.44 75.38 3.16
CA HIS A 82 -55.77 74.14 2.40
C HIS A 82 -55.81 74.30 0.86
N SER A 83 -55.70 73.26 0.02
CA SER A 83 -55.87 71.79 0.19
C SER A 83 -54.94 71.01 -0.77
N GLU A 84 -54.15 70.00 -0.36
CA GLU A 84 -54.45 68.54 -0.23
C GLU A 84 -53.64 67.67 -1.25
N ASP A 85 -53.78 66.33 -1.18
CA ASP A 85 -52.80 65.33 -1.65
C ASP A 85 -53.28 64.48 -2.86
N SER A 86 -52.39 63.63 -3.38
CA SER A 86 -52.50 62.82 -4.61
C SER A 86 -53.54 61.69 -4.59
N LEU A 87 -54.12 61.33 -5.76
CA LEU A 87 -53.96 59.99 -6.41
C LEU A 87 -54.87 59.75 -7.66
N ASP A 88 -54.38 58.85 -8.53
CA ASP A 88 -55.03 57.99 -9.54
C ASP A 88 -55.87 58.53 -10.75
N THR A 89 -55.26 58.43 -11.94
CA THR A 89 -55.60 57.48 -13.04
C THR A 89 -57.05 57.28 -13.50
N ALA A 90 -57.38 57.72 -14.75
CA ALA A 90 -57.97 56.89 -15.82
C ALA A 90 -58.31 57.68 -17.12
N ALA A 91 -58.23 57.01 -18.29
CA ALA A 91 -58.72 57.41 -19.64
C ALA A 91 -58.03 58.65 -20.29
N SER A 92 -57.60 58.72 -21.56
CA SER A 92 -57.93 58.01 -22.83
C SER A 92 -59.27 58.42 -23.46
N VAL A 93 -59.41 58.62 -24.78
CA VAL A 93 -58.48 58.77 -25.93
C VAL A 93 -59.29 59.39 -27.09
N GLU A 94 -58.64 60.11 -28.03
CA GLU A 94 -59.26 60.63 -29.28
C GLU A 94 -60.40 61.66 -29.05
N GLU A 95 -60.90 62.41 -30.05
CA GLU A 95 -60.85 62.23 -31.51
C GLU A 95 -60.66 63.59 -32.24
N SER A 96 -60.19 63.56 -33.49
CA SER A 96 -60.01 64.73 -34.36
C SER A 96 -60.90 64.61 -35.60
N GLU A 97 -61.55 65.67 -36.05
CA GLU A 97 -61.85 65.87 -37.48
C GLU A 97 -62.19 67.33 -37.84
N ASP A 98 -62.33 67.62 -39.13
CA ASP A 98 -61.93 68.91 -39.73
C ASP A 98 -63.00 69.49 -40.69
N GLN A 99 -63.36 70.78 -40.50
CA GLN A 99 -63.90 71.70 -41.54
C GLN A 99 -65.20 71.32 -42.32
N PRO A 100 -65.69 72.12 -43.31
CA PRO A 100 -65.62 73.59 -43.50
C PRO A 100 -67.02 74.25 -43.68
N GLY A 101 -67.11 75.59 -43.77
CA GLY A 101 -68.27 76.25 -44.40
C GLY A 101 -68.58 77.71 -44.01
N GLU A 102 -68.32 78.65 -44.92
CA GLU A 102 -68.87 80.03 -44.91
C GLU A 102 -70.29 80.08 -45.59
N PRO A 103 -70.98 81.23 -45.87
CA PRO A 103 -70.62 82.64 -45.64
C PRO A 103 -71.76 83.60 -45.20
N ALA A 104 -71.42 84.91 -45.21
CA ALA A 104 -72.31 86.08 -45.41
C ALA A 104 -73.16 86.59 -44.22
N ALA A 105 -73.36 87.91 -44.03
CA ALA A 105 -72.73 89.10 -44.63
C ALA A 105 -73.13 90.38 -43.83
N ALA A 106 -72.71 91.55 -44.36
CA ALA A 106 -73.17 92.92 -44.05
C ALA A 106 -72.51 93.64 -42.84
N LEU A 107 -72.08 94.92 -42.96
CA LEU A 107 -71.98 95.81 -44.14
C LEU A 107 -71.02 96.99 -43.83
N GLN A 108 -70.04 97.25 -44.73
CA GLN A 108 -69.55 98.57 -45.22
C GLN A 108 -69.10 99.70 -44.25
N SER A 109 -68.19 100.63 -44.61
CA SER A 109 -67.45 100.94 -45.86
C SER A 109 -66.28 101.92 -45.52
N ASP A 110 -65.02 101.74 -45.94
CA ASP A 110 -64.39 102.17 -47.22
C ASP A 110 -64.09 103.71 -47.30
N LEU A 111 -63.21 104.31 -48.12
CA LEU A 111 -62.03 103.99 -48.97
C LEU A 111 -61.45 105.39 -49.41
N ASP A 112 -60.24 105.64 -49.92
CA ASP A 112 -58.99 104.88 -50.22
C ASP A 112 -57.80 105.89 -50.31
N ALA A 113 -56.60 105.39 -50.62
CA ALA A 113 -55.54 106.02 -51.43
C ALA A 113 -54.57 107.03 -50.77
N GLY A 114 -53.31 106.95 -51.21
CA GLY A 114 -52.22 107.89 -50.89
C GLY A 114 -51.57 108.47 -52.15
N GLY A 115 -50.62 109.41 -52.00
CA GLY A 115 -49.91 109.99 -53.15
C GLY A 115 -48.94 111.12 -52.80
N SER A 116 -47.65 110.84 -53.02
CA SER A 116 -46.50 111.71 -53.26
C SER A 116 -46.56 113.26 -53.10
N ASP A 117 -45.70 113.74 -52.19
CA ASP A 117 -44.51 114.58 -52.52
C ASP A 117 -44.62 116.13 -52.69
N SER A 118 -43.54 116.79 -52.23
CA SER A 118 -42.96 118.09 -52.65
C SER A 118 -43.76 119.41 -52.63
N SER A 119 -43.57 120.12 -51.51
CA SER A 119 -42.73 121.35 -51.45
C SER A 119 -43.36 122.76 -51.43
N ARG A 120 -42.80 123.59 -50.53
CA ARG A 120 -42.43 125.03 -50.68
C ARG A 120 -43.54 126.08 -51.03
N LEU A 121 -43.92 126.92 -50.05
CA LEU A 121 -43.43 128.32 -49.90
C LEU A 121 -44.28 129.18 -48.92
N GLY A 122 -43.61 129.85 -47.98
CA GLY A 122 -43.66 131.32 -47.82
C GLY A 122 -44.94 132.05 -47.38
N GLY A 123 -45.05 132.31 -46.07
CA GLY A 123 -45.32 133.67 -45.56
C GLY A 123 -46.77 134.07 -45.24
N GLY A 124 -46.93 134.74 -44.09
CA GLY A 124 -48.20 135.32 -43.61
C GLY A 124 -48.19 135.38 -42.08
N ALA A 125 -48.21 136.58 -41.50
CA ALA A 125 -47.98 136.78 -40.06
C ALA A 125 -49.22 137.31 -39.32
N SER A 126 -49.14 137.25 -37.98
CA SER A 126 -49.87 138.09 -37.01
C SER A 126 -51.28 137.67 -36.56
N ALA A 127 -51.32 136.78 -35.57
CA ALA A 127 -51.98 137.08 -34.29
C ALA A 127 -51.03 136.62 -33.15
N ARG A 128 -51.03 137.30 -32.00
CA ARG A 128 -50.11 137.02 -30.88
C ARG A 128 -50.85 136.71 -29.58
N SER A 129 -50.18 135.94 -28.74
CA SER A 129 -50.29 135.92 -27.26
C SER A 129 -51.67 135.61 -26.66
N ALA A 130 -51.99 134.31 -26.58
CA ALA A 130 -52.91 133.75 -25.57
C ALA A 130 -52.54 132.34 -25.07
N GLU A 131 -51.50 131.68 -25.64
CA GLU A 131 -51.32 130.22 -25.52
C GLU A 131 -50.07 129.76 -24.72
N GLU A 132 -49.09 130.64 -24.44
CA GLU A 132 -47.82 130.25 -23.79
C GLU A 132 -47.95 129.34 -22.53
N PRO A 133 -48.83 129.62 -21.53
CA PRO A 133 -48.97 128.73 -20.37
C PRO A 133 -49.70 127.40 -20.66
N ALA A 134 -50.37 127.28 -21.81
CA ALA A 134 -50.94 126.02 -22.28
C ALA A 134 -49.89 125.21 -23.05
N ASP A 135 -49.06 125.85 -23.87
CA ASP A 135 -47.96 125.21 -24.58
C ASP A 135 -46.91 124.64 -23.62
N ASP A 136 -46.48 125.38 -22.60
CA ASP A 136 -45.54 124.86 -21.60
C ASP A 136 -46.11 123.64 -20.85
N ALA A 137 -47.41 123.67 -20.51
CA ALA A 137 -48.10 122.54 -19.90
C ALA A 137 -48.19 121.32 -20.84
N ASN A 138 -48.43 121.55 -22.14
CA ASN A 138 -48.43 120.51 -23.16
C ASN A 138 -47.04 119.90 -23.36
N HIS A 139 -45.97 120.68 -23.33
CA HIS A 139 -44.58 120.18 -23.40
C HIS A 139 -44.18 119.40 -22.14
N ALA A 140 -44.60 119.85 -20.96
CA ALA A 140 -44.43 119.11 -19.71
C ALA A 140 -45.19 117.77 -19.72
N LEU A 141 -46.44 117.76 -20.20
CA LEU A 141 -47.21 116.53 -20.36
C LEU A 141 -46.58 115.60 -21.40
N ALA A 142 -46.16 116.12 -22.55
CA ALA A 142 -45.51 115.36 -23.61
C ALA A 142 -44.24 114.67 -23.11
N THR A 143 -43.34 115.41 -22.43
CA THR A 143 -42.11 114.82 -21.86
C THR A 143 -42.39 113.79 -20.77
N VAL A 144 -43.39 113.99 -19.90
CA VAL A 144 -43.82 112.96 -18.93
C VAL A 144 -44.43 111.73 -19.62
N THR A 145 -45.21 111.88 -20.69
CA THR A 145 -45.71 110.73 -21.46
C THR A 145 -44.60 110.01 -22.23
N GLN A 146 -43.60 110.75 -22.73
CA GLN A 146 -42.44 110.18 -23.41
C GLN A 146 -41.59 109.36 -22.43
N GLU A 147 -41.21 109.92 -21.27
CA GLU A 147 -40.45 109.18 -20.25
C GLU A 147 -41.28 108.05 -19.64
N LYS A 148 -42.60 108.20 -19.48
CA LYS A 148 -43.49 107.07 -19.15
C LYS A 148 -43.39 105.95 -20.20
N SER A 149 -43.55 106.28 -21.49
CA SER A 149 -43.47 105.27 -22.56
C SER A 149 -42.08 104.62 -22.65
N ARG A 150 -41.03 105.36 -22.31
CA ARG A 150 -39.65 104.88 -22.22
C ARG A 150 -39.44 103.91 -21.04
N MET A 151 -39.97 104.23 -19.86
CA MET A 151 -39.97 103.34 -18.70
C MET A 151 -40.86 102.11 -18.89
N GLU A 152 -41.99 102.24 -19.59
CA GLU A 152 -42.82 101.10 -19.97
C GLU A 152 -42.11 100.22 -21.02
N ALA A 153 -41.38 100.81 -21.96
CA ALA A 153 -40.56 100.07 -22.93
C ALA A 153 -39.37 99.36 -22.27
N SER A 154 -38.66 100.00 -21.32
CA SER A 154 -37.58 99.34 -20.56
C SER A 154 -38.13 98.24 -19.68
N PHE A 155 -39.18 98.50 -18.88
CA PHE A 155 -39.81 97.46 -18.06
C PHE A 155 -40.32 96.27 -18.90
N GLN A 156 -40.82 96.51 -20.12
CA GLN A 156 -41.15 95.43 -21.05
C GLN A 156 -39.92 94.70 -21.63
N ALA A 157 -38.76 95.36 -21.76
CA ALA A 157 -37.50 94.72 -22.14
C ALA A 157 -36.96 93.88 -20.98
N ASP A 158 -36.86 94.45 -19.78
CA ASP A 158 -36.44 93.80 -18.54
C ASP A 158 -37.33 92.57 -18.26
N LYS A 159 -38.66 92.70 -18.43
CA LYS A 159 -39.62 91.59 -18.31
C LYS A 159 -39.46 90.50 -19.38
N ARG A 160 -38.89 90.80 -20.55
CA ARG A 160 -38.54 89.78 -21.56
C ARG A 160 -37.21 89.12 -21.22
N GLN A 161 -36.21 89.88 -20.78
CA GLN A 161 -34.91 89.37 -20.33
C GLN A 161 -35.07 88.43 -19.12
N LEU A 162 -35.77 88.84 -18.07
CA LEU A 162 -36.06 88.00 -16.89
C LEU A 162 -36.84 86.72 -17.24
N LYS A 163 -37.65 86.72 -18.31
CA LYS A 163 -38.30 85.50 -18.80
C LYS A 163 -37.32 84.60 -19.53
N GLN A 164 -36.45 85.16 -20.37
CA GLN A 164 -35.40 84.40 -21.05
C GLN A 164 -34.40 83.82 -20.04
N GLU A 165 -33.99 84.56 -19.03
CA GLU A 165 -33.12 84.08 -17.94
C GLU A 165 -33.76 82.94 -17.13
N VAL A 166 -35.09 82.97 -16.91
CA VAL A 166 -35.82 81.86 -16.25
C VAL A 166 -35.95 80.66 -17.20
N GLU A 167 -36.33 80.88 -18.46
CA GLU A 167 -36.45 79.83 -19.48
C GLU A 167 -35.09 79.15 -19.76
N GLU A 168 -33.97 79.88 -19.68
CA GLU A 168 -32.59 79.37 -19.74
C GLU A 168 -32.21 78.59 -18.47
N GLN A 169 -32.52 79.10 -17.27
CA GLN A 169 -32.26 78.38 -16.01
C GLN A 169 -33.08 77.08 -15.88
N GLU A 170 -34.34 77.07 -16.32
CA GLU A 170 -35.17 75.87 -16.39
C GLU A 170 -34.58 74.83 -17.35
N ALA A 171 -34.06 75.27 -18.50
CA ALA A 171 -33.35 74.40 -19.45
C ALA A 171 -32.04 73.85 -18.87
N GLU A 172 -31.21 74.67 -18.21
CA GLU A 172 -29.99 74.22 -17.54
C GLU A 172 -30.32 73.18 -16.46
N LEU A 173 -31.28 73.44 -15.57
CA LEU A 173 -31.73 72.50 -14.53
C LEU A 173 -32.22 71.18 -15.14
N HIS A 174 -33.01 71.22 -16.21
CA HIS A 174 -33.45 70.02 -16.92
C HIS A 174 -32.27 69.21 -17.49
N THR A 175 -31.29 69.88 -18.12
CA THR A 175 -30.11 69.16 -18.63
C THR A 175 -29.26 68.56 -17.51
N LEU A 176 -29.08 69.25 -16.38
CA LEU A 176 -28.36 68.74 -15.21
C LEU A 176 -29.07 67.54 -14.58
N GLN A 177 -30.41 67.56 -14.53
CA GLN A 177 -31.20 66.42 -14.07
C GLN A 177 -31.02 65.21 -14.99
N MET A 178 -31.12 65.38 -16.31
CA MET A 178 -30.90 64.30 -17.29
C MET A 178 -29.48 63.69 -17.18
N HIS A 179 -28.44 64.50 -16.98
CA HIS A 179 -27.08 63.99 -16.75
C HIS A 179 -26.97 63.16 -15.48
N LYS A 180 -27.60 63.62 -14.38
CA LYS A 180 -27.61 62.93 -13.09
C LYS A 180 -28.36 61.60 -13.14
N ASP A 181 -29.49 61.55 -13.86
CA ASP A 181 -30.27 60.32 -14.02
C ASP A 181 -29.50 59.28 -14.86
N VAL A 182 -28.76 59.72 -15.88
CA VAL A 182 -27.83 58.86 -16.65
C VAL A 182 -26.66 58.37 -15.79
N GLU A 183 -26.07 59.22 -14.95
CA GLU A 183 -24.98 58.82 -14.03
C GLU A 183 -25.46 57.79 -13.00
N LEU A 184 -26.65 58.01 -12.41
CA LEU A 184 -27.28 57.06 -11.49
C LEU A 184 -27.57 55.71 -12.14
N HIS A 185 -28.12 55.70 -13.36
CA HIS A 185 -28.38 54.47 -14.10
C HIS A 185 -27.09 53.73 -14.49
N ALA A 186 -26.04 54.46 -14.88
CA ALA A 186 -24.74 53.86 -15.19
C ALA A 186 -24.10 53.21 -13.94
N LEU A 187 -24.23 53.85 -12.77
CA LEU A 187 -23.72 53.34 -11.50
C LEU A 187 -24.53 52.14 -10.98
N GLN A 188 -25.86 52.12 -11.19
CA GLN A 188 -26.70 50.95 -10.95
C GLN A 188 -26.28 49.75 -11.82
N LEU A 189 -26.10 49.95 -13.12
CA LEU A 189 -25.69 48.89 -14.05
C LEU A 189 -24.30 48.31 -13.71
N GLN A 190 -23.38 49.14 -13.19
CA GLN A 190 -22.10 48.67 -12.65
C GLN A 190 -22.27 47.78 -11.41
N GLN A 191 -23.08 48.21 -10.43
CA GLN A 191 -23.37 47.41 -9.23
C GLN A 191 -24.06 46.08 -9.59
N GLU A 192 -24.98 46.07 -10.54
CA GLU A 192 -25.60 44.85 -11.04
C GLU A 192 -24.58 43.92 -11.70
N ALA A 193 -23.66 44.43 -12.51
CA ALA A 193 -22.60 43.64 -13.14
C ALA A 193 -21.64 43.04 -12.10
N GLU A 194 -21.25 43.80 -11.06
CA GLU A 194 -20.44 43.31 -9.95
C GLU A 194 -21.17 42.22 -9.16
N LEU A 195 -22.46 42.40 -8.84
CA LEU A 195 -23.27 41.40 -8.16
C LEU A 195 -23.41 40.10 -8.97
N HIS A 196 -23.61 40.19 -10.30
CA HIS A 196 -23.62 39.01 -11.16
C HIS A 196 -22.24 38.32 -11.20
N GLY A 197 -21.14 39.08 -11.26
CA GLY A 197 -19.79 38.54 -11.17
C GLY A 197 -19.52 37.77 -9.87
N LEU A 198 -19.93 38.33 -8.73
CA LEU A 198 -19.83 37.68 -7.42
C LEU A 198 -20.73 36.45 -7.31
N GLN A 199 -21.93 36.47 -7.89
CA GLN A 199 -22.81 35.30 -7.97
C GLN A 199 -22.21 34.17 -8.80
N LEU A 200 -21.54 34.48 -9.93
CA LEU A 200 -20.82 33.49 -10.73
C LEU A 200 -19.64 32.89 -9.97
N GLN A 201 -18.82 33.70 -9.29
CA GLN A 201 -17.73 33.20 -8.43
C GLN A 201 -18.25 32.33 -7.27
N LEU A 202 -19.41 32.67 -6.70
CA LEU A 202 -20.07 31.87 -5.68
C LEU A 202 -20.62 30.55 -6.26
N ALA A 203 -21.14 30.55 -7.48
CA ALA A 203 -21.57 29.33 -8.17
C ALA A 203 -20.39 28.42 -8.53
N GLU A 204 -19.28 28.98 -9.05
CA GLU A 204 -18.05 28.24 -9.34
C GLU A 204 -17.43 27.64 -8.07
N SER A 205 -17.30 28.41 -6.99
CA SER A 205 -16.73 27.90 -5.73
C SER A 205 -17.60 26.81 -5.11
N ARG A 206 -18.94 26.94 -5.17
CA ARG A 206 -19.88 25.86 -4.80
C ARG A 206 -19.68 24.62 -5.67
N ALA A 207 -19.56 24.77 -7.00
CA ALA A 207 -19.32 23.66 -7.91
C ALA A 207 -17.99 22.93 -7.61
N ARG A 208 -16.90 23.67 -7.38
CA ARG A 208 -15.59 23.12 -6.99
C ARG A 208 -15.62 22.40 -5.64
N ILE A 209 -16.45 22.86 -4.68
CA ILE A 209 -16.67 22.15 -3.42
C ILE A 209 -17.44 20.85 -3.65
N ILE A 210 -18.45 20.84 -4.53
CA ILE A 210 -19.24 19.66 -4.86
C ILE A 210 -18.39 18.61 -5.60
N THR A 211 -17.52 19.00 -6.55
CA THR A 211 -16.61 18.04 -7.20
C THR A 211 -15.63 17.44 -6.20
N GLN A 212 -15.01 18.27 -5.33
CA GLN A 212 -14.12 17.77 -4.28
C GLN A 212 -14.82 16.87 -3.25
N GLN A 213 -16.12 17.07 -2.99
CA GLN A 213 -16.90 16.16 -2.14
C GLN A 213 -17.16 14.84 -2.85
N HIS A 214 -17.41 14.85 -4.16
CA HIS A 214 -17.60 13.63 -4.93
C HIS A 214 -16.29 12.86 -5.12
N GLU A 215 -15.18 13.54 -5.42
CA GLU A 215 -13.82 12.99 -5.49
C GLU A 215 -13.45 12.29 -4.18
N ARG A 216 -13.59 12.97 -3.03
CA ARG A 216 -13.33 12.37 -1.71
C ARG A 216 -14.27 11.23 -1.33
N GLN A 217 -15.48 11.18 -1.89
CA GLN A 217 -16.40 10.06 -1.70
C GLN A 217 -15.97 8.85 -2.56
N GLN A 218 -15.57 9.08 -3.82
CA GLN A 218 -14.98 8.05 -4.68
C GLN A 218 -13.72 7.45 -4.05
N GLU A 219 -12.80 8.29 -3.54
CA GLU A 219 -11.60 7.85 -2.81
C GLU A 219 -11.96 6.97 -1.59
N GLN A 220 -12.97 7.34 -0.81
CA GLN A 220 -13.45 6.55 0.34
C GLN A 220 -14.08 5.21 -0.09
N ASP A 221 -14.85 5.20 -1.18
CA ASP A 221 -15.47 3.99 -1.71
C ASP A 221 -14.43 3.04 -2.32
N ASP A 222 -13.41 3.57 -3.01
CA ASP A 222 -12.25 2.83 -3.52
C ASP A 222 -11.40 2.27 -2.38
N HIS A 223 -11.11 3.04 -1.33
CA HIS A 223 -10.46 2.54 -0.12
C HIS A 223 -11.29 1.44 0.57
N ALA A 224 -12.62 1.58 0.61
CA ALA A 224 -13.51 0.55 1.14
C ALA A 224 -13.53 -0.71 0.27
N LEU A 225 -13.38 -0.60 -1.05
CA LEU A 225 -13.16 -1.74 -1.95
C LEU A 225 -11.79 -2.39 -1.68
N GLN A 226 -10.70 -1.62 -1.70
CA GLN A 226 -9.34 -2.09 -1.41
C GLN A 226 -9.26 -2.83 -0.07
N LEU A 227 -9.89 -2.32 0.99
CA LEU A 227 -9.94 -2.98 2.29
C LEU A 227 -10.71 -4.31 2.25
N ARG A 228 -11.82 -4.41 1.51
CA ARG A 228 -12.55 -5.67 1.29
C ARG A 228 -11.72 -6.68 0.49
N GLU A 229 -10.93 -6.22 -0.47
CA GLU A 229 -10.06 -7.07 -1.28
C GLU A 229 -8.86 -7.58 -0.47
N LEU A 230 -8.20 -6.72 0.30
CA LEU A 230 -7.16 -7.09 1.25
C LEU A 230 -7.70 -8.06 2.31
N GLN A 231 -8.92 -7.85 2.82
CA GLN A 231 -9.56 -8.78 3.75
C GLN A 231 -9.87 -10.14 3.09
N ARG A 232 -10.29 -10.15 1.82
CA ARG A 232 -10.50 -11.37 1.02
C ARG A 232 -9.18 -12.15 0.84
N ILE A 233 -8.12 -11.46 0.44
CA ILE A 233 -6.79 -12.05 0.24
C ILE A 233 -6.21 -12.57 1.57
N LEU A 234 -6.34 -11.81 2.67
CA LEU A 234 -5.93 -12.23 4.01
C LEU A 234 -6.73 -13.45 4.51
N GLN A 235 -7.98 -13.63 4.09
CA GLN A 235 -8.74 -14.84 4.40
C GLN A 235 -8.27 -16.02 3.54
N GLN A 236 -8.12 -15.83 2.23
CA GLN A 236 -7.57 -16.85 1.32
C GLN A 236 -6.17 -17.33 1.78
N GLU A 237 -5.31 -16.43 2.24
CA GLU A 237 -4.01 -16.76 2.85
C GLU A 237 -4.13 -17.59 4.13
N ARG A 238 -5.16 -17.35 4.96
CA ARG A 238 -5.41 -18.17 6.17
C ARG A 238 -5.94 -19.55 5.80
N ASP A 239 -6.89 -19.61 4.87
CA ASP A 239 -7.52 -20.85 4.42
C ASP A 239 -6.44 -21.74 3.76
N MET A 240 -5.60 -21.18 2.88
CA MET A 240 -4.47 -21.87 2.25
C MET A 240 -3.40 -22.34 3.25
N ARG A 241 -3.19 -21.61 4.36
CA ARG A 241 -2.29 -22.04 5.44
C ARG A 241 -2.89 -23.18 6.25
N GLN A 242 -4.19 -23.14 6.57
CA GLN A 242 -4.88 -24.24 7.24
C GLN A 242 -4.86 -25.52 6.37
N ASP A 243 -5.12 -25.40 5.07
CA ASP A 243 -4.96 -26.48 4.10
C ASP A 243 -3.54 -27.05 4.07
N ALA A 244 -2.51 -26.21 4.15
CA ALA A 244 -1.12 -26.65 4.19
C ALA A 244 -0.74 -27.30 5.53
N GLU A 245 -1.22 -26.76 6.65
CA GLU A 245 -1.02 -27.32 8.00
C GLU A 245 -1.70 -28.69 8.15
N LEU A 246 -2.90 -28.87 7.62
CA LEU A 246 -3.61 -30.15 7.58
C LEU A 246 -2.83 -31.19 6.74
N ARG A 247 -2.37 -30.83 5.53
CA ARG A 247 -1.55 -31.73 4.69
C ARG A 247 -0.21 -32.08 5.33
N LEU A 248 0.36 -31.19 6.15
CA LEU A 248 1.56 -31.47 6.94
C LEU A 248 1.26 -32.41 8.12
N GLN A 249 0.08 -32.31 8.75
CA GLN A 249 -0.38 -33.25 9.78
C GLN A 249 -0.62 -34.65 9.19
N GLU A 250 -1.39 -34.76 8.10
CA GLU A 250 -1.57 -36.01 7.34
C GLU A 250 -0.23 -36.63 6.92
N GLY A 251 0.71 -35.79 6.47
CA GLY A 251 2.07 -36.20 6.11
C GLY A 251 2.91 -36.67 7.30
N ALA A 252 2.73 -36.08 8.49
CA ALA A 252 3.42 -36.48 9.71
C ALA A 252 2.84 -37.78 10.30
N GLU A 253 1.52 -37.95 10.28
CA GLU A 253 0.85 -39.21 10.62
C GLU A 253 1.28 -40.34 9.68
N SER A 254 1.30 -40.08 8.38
CA SER A 254 1.81 -41.02 7.36
C SER A 254 3.28 -41.39 7.60
N GLN A 255 4.12 -40.43 8.01
CA GLN A 255 5.51 -40.70 8.37
C GLN A 255 5.64 -41.51 9.66
N SER A 256 4.82 -41.25 10.67
CA SER A 256 4.79 -42.02 11.92
C SER A 256 4.34 -43.47 11.67
N HIS A 257 3.31 -43.67 10.84
CA HIS A 257 2.89 -45.01 10.44
C HIS A 257 3.98 -45.73 9.60
N LEU A 258 4.67 -45.02 8.70
CA LEU A 258 5.83 -45.57 7.99
C LEU A 258 7.04 -45.85 8.89
N GLN A 259 7.17 -45.20 10.06
CA GLN A 259 8.15 -45.55 11.08
C GLN A 259 7.73 -46.82 11.82
N GLN A 260 6.49 -46.90 12.32
CA GLN A 260 5.92 -48.11 12.94
C GLN A 260 6.10 -49.34 12.04
N MET A 261 5.72 -49.24 10.75
CA MET A 261 5.87 -50.33 9.78
C MET A 261 7.34 -50.69 9.46
N ARG A 262 8.32 -49.81 9.74
CA ARG A 262 9.76 -50.14 9.67
C ARG A 262 10.24 -50.82 10.94
N ASP A 263 9.78 -50.35 12.10
CA ASP A 263 10.12 -50.94 13.40
C ASP A 263 9.53 -52.36 13.51
N ASP A 264 8.28 -52.57 13.10
CA ASP A 264 7.64 -53.88 12.96
C ASP A 264 8.40 -54.80 11.99
N ARG A 265 8.79 -54.27 10.82
CA ARG A 265 9.63 -55.00 9.85
C ARG A 265 10.97 -55.40 10.46
N ASP A 266 11.60 -54.51 11.22
CA ASP A 266 12.93 -54.76 11.80
C ASP A 266 12.85 -55.65 13.05
N GLU A 267 11.74 -55.64 13.78
CA GLU A 267 11.39 -56.69 14.75
C GLU A 267 11.15 -58.04 14.08
N LEU A 268 10.37 -58.10 13.00
CA LEU A 268 10.12 -59.34 12.25
C LEU A 268 11.42 -59.88 11.63
N SER A 269 12.30 -59.01 11.16
CA SER A 269 13.63 -59.35 10.67
C SER A 269 14.51 -59.94 11.79
N LYS A 270 14.55 -59.31 12.97
CA LYS A 270 15.25 -59.87 14.15
C LYS A 270 14.65 -61.22 14.60
N LYS A 271 13.32 -61.36 14.60
CA LYS A 271 12.60 -62.60 14.96
C LYS A 271 12.89 -63.72 13.95
N LEU A 272 12.92 -63.40 12.66
CA LEU A 272 13.30 -64.31 11.59
C LEU A 272 14.77 -64.73 11.71
N GLN A 273 15.69 -63.78 11.89
CA GLN A 273 17.12 -64.07 12.06
C GLN A 273 17.37 -64.94 13.29
N ALA A 274 16.72 -64.66 14.43
CA ALA A 274 16.78 -65.51 15.61
C ALA A 274 16.25 -66.93 15.31
N ALA A 275 15.14 -67.07 14.60
CA ALA A 275 14.62 -68.38 14.19
C ALA A 275 15.51 -69.12 13.17
N GLU A 276 16.22 -68.39 12.30
CA GLU A 276 17.25 -68.95 11.42
C GLU A 276 18.47 -69.42 12.22
N ASP A 277 18.95 -68.63 13.18
CA ASP A 277 20.10 -68.98 14.02
C ASP A 277 19.77 -70.13 14.98
N GLU A 278 18.55 -70.22 15.53
CA GLU A 278 18.06 -71.41 16.23
C GLU A 278 17.99 -72.64 15.30
N ARG A 279 17.65 -72.47 14.01
CA ARG A 279 17.68 -73.55 13.00
C ARG A 279 19.08 -73.91 12.51
N ARG A 280 20.07 -73.02 12.66
CA ARG A 280 21.49 -73.26 12.32
C ARG A 280 22.23 -73.98 13.43
N LYS A 281 21.76 -73.91 14.68
CA LYS A 281 22.24 -74.79 15.75
C LYS A 281 22.00 -76.25 15.33
N PRO A 282 23.01 -77.13 15.38
CA PRO A 282 22.79 -78.55 15.15
C PRO A 282 21.73 -79.07 16.12
N ASP A 283 20.81 -79.91 15.63
CA ASP A 283 19.80 -80.55 16.49
C ASP A 283 20.53 -81.24 17.67
N PRO A 284 20.23 -80.89 18.94
CA PRO A 284 20.95 -81.44 20.08
C PRO A 284 20.86 -82.97 20.15
N ARG A 285 19.81 -83.57 19.59
CA ARG A 285 19.69 -85.02 19.45
C ARG A 285 20.62 -85.57 18.37
N ALA A 286 20.84 -84.85 17.28
CA ALA A 286 21.83 -85.21 16.27
C ALA A 286 23.26 -85.10 16.82
N GLU A 287 23.58 -84.07 17.62
CA GLU A 287 24.87 -84.00 18.30
C GLU A 287 25.05 -85.11 19.34
N GLN A 288 24.01 -85.44 20.12
CA GLN A 288 24.04 -86.56 21.08
C GLN A 288 24.29 -87.88 20.34
N LEU A 289 23.57 -88.15 19.24
CA LEU A 289 23.80 -89.31 18.40
C LEU A 289 25.20 -89.31 17.76
N GLN A 290 25.77 -88.16 17.38
CA GLN A 290 27.17 -88.08 16.94
C GLN A 290 28.16 -88.38 18.06
N ARG A 291 27.90 -87.92 19.30
CA ARG A 291 28.71 -88.24 20.49
C ARG A 291 28.62 -89.73 20.85
N GLU A 292 27.44 -90.33 20.74
CA GLU A 292 27.23 -91.76 20.94
C GLU A 292 27.89 -92.60 19.83
N LEU A 293 27.72 -92.24 18.57
CA LEU A 293 28.37 -92.90 17.42
C LEU A 293 29.89 -92.79 17.48
N THR A 294 30.45 -91.65 17.92
CA THR A 294 31.90 -91.51 18.10
C THR A 294 32.41 -92.32 19.30
N GLN A 295 31.69 -92.35 20.42
CA GLN A 295 32.01 -93.23 21.56
C GLN A 295 31.89 -94.72 21.24
N LEU A 296 30.91 -95.12 20.42
CA LEU A 296 30.79 -96.49 19.93
C LEU A 296 31.92 -96.80 18.94
N LYS A 297 32.26 -95.87 18.05
CA LYS A 297 33.40 -96.03 17.13
C LYS A 297 34.72 -96.17 17.87
N THR A 298 34.99 -95.38 18.92
CA THR A 298 36.20 -95.54 19.73
C THR A 298 36.18 -96.88 20.47
N ARG A 299 35.09 -97.24 21.17
CA ARG A 299 34.97 -98.56 21.84
C ARG A 299 35.21 -99.74 20.89
N ILE A 300 34.67 -99.70 19.68
CA ILE A 300 34.88 -100.73 18.65
C ILE A 300 36.33 -100.71 18.15
N GLN A 301 36.92 -99.53 17.91
CA GLN A 301 38.32 -99.39 17.51
C GLN A 301 39.29 -99.89 18.59
N ASP A 302 39.01 -99.59 19.85
CA ASP A 302 39.76 -100.02 21.03
C ASP A 302 39.66 -101.55 21.19
N GLN A 303 38.45 -102.11 21.06
CA GLN A 303 38.22 -103.56 21.09
C GLN A 303 38.97 -104.28 19.96
N ILE A 304 38.86 -103.80 18.71
CA ILE A 304 39.63 -104.34 17.56
C ILE A 304 41.13 -104.25 17.84
N SER A 305 41.63 -103.17 18.43
CA SER A 305 43.04 -103.04 18.79
C SER A 305 43.47 -104.03 19.89
N ALA A 306 42.59 -104.32 20.85
CA ALA A 306 42.85 -105.26 21.93
C ALA A 306 42.78 -106.72 21.46
N GLU A 307 41.87 -107.04 20.54
CA GLU A 307 41.77 -108.36 19.90
C GLU A 307 42.96 -108.60 18.95
N SER A 308 43.35 -107.59 18.16
CA SER A 308 44.57 -107.63 17.34
C SER A 308 45.84 -107.83 18.18
N ARG A 309 46.00 -107.14 19.32
CA ARG A 309 47.12 -107.36 20.24
C ARG A 309 47.14 -108.80 20.78
N LYS A 310 45.99 -109.33 21.23
CA LYS A 310 45.87 -110.71 21.70
C LYS A 310 46.21 -111.73 20.60
N ALA A 311 45.84 -111.46 19.35
CA ALA A 311 46.22 -112.29 18.20
C ALA A 311 47.74 -112.28 18.00
N CYS A 312 48.39 -111.11 17.94
CA CYS A 312 49.84 -111.03 17.79
C CYS A 312 50.60 -111.67 18.97
N GLU A 313 50.10 -111.56 20.20
CA GLU A 313 50.68 -112.29 21.34
C GLU A 313 50.48 -113.82 21.23
N ALA A 314 49.38 -114.28 20.62
CA ALA A 314 49.14 -115.70 20.38
C ALA A 314 50.06 -116.24 19.26
N GLU A 315 50.24 -115.47 18.19
CA GLU A 315 51.19 -115.76 17.10
C GLU A 315 52.64 -115.83 17.61
N GLN A 316 53.04 -114.90 18.49
CA GLN A 316 54.35 -114.96 19.16
C GLN A 316 54.50 -116.23 20.01
N ARG A 317 53.47 -116.61 20.78
CA ARG A 317 53.47 -117.85 21.58
C ARG A 317 53.52 -119.12 20.71
N SER A 318 52.88 -119.14 19.53
CA SER A 318 53.02 -120.27 18.60
C SER A 318 54.42 -120.31 17.98
N CYS A 319 55.01 -119.19 17.57
CA CYS A 319 56.38 -119.16 17.06
C CYS A 319 57.41 -119.61 18.11
N GLU A 320 57.25 -119.23 19.39
CA GLU A 320 58.08 -119.77 20.48
C GLU A 320 57.88 -121.29 20.68
N ALA A 321 56.66 -121.79 20.54
CA ALA A 321 56.36 -123.23 20.67
C ALA A 321 56.96 -124.04 19.50
N GLU A 322 56.86 -123.53 18.27
CA GLU A 322 57.50 -124.09 17.07
C GLU A 322 59.02 -124.13 17.21
N GLN A 323 59.65 -123.02 17.67
CA GLN A 323 61.09 -122.99 17.94
C GLN A 323 61.51 -124.05 18.97
N ARG A 324 60.79 -124.15 20.10
CA ARG A 324 61.03 -125.18 21.13
C ARG A 324 60.85 -126.60 20.58
N SER A 325 59.91 -126.80 19.64
CA SER A 325 59.72 -128.09 18.95
C SER A 325 60.89 -128.41 18.02
N CYS A 326 61.34 -127.45 17.20
CA CYS A 326 62.50 -127.62 16.31
C CYS A 326 63.79 -127.94 17.09
N GLU A 327 64.04 -127.25 18.21
CA GLU A 327 65.17 -127.59 19.08
C GLU A 327 65.04 -129.00 19.69
N ALA A 328 63.84 -129.42 20.07
CA ALA A 328 63.59 -130.76 20.62
C ALA A 328 63.79 -131.86 19.56
N GLU A 329 63.37 -131.63 18.32
CA GLU A 329 63.67 -132.52 17.19
C GLU A 329 65.16 -132.61 16.91
N GLN A 330 65.89 -131.48 16.86
CA GLN A 330 67.34 -131.46 16.68
C GLN A 330 68.03 -132.28 17.77
N ARG A 331 67.75 -132.00 19.05
CA ARG A 331 68.26 -132.78 20.19
C ARG A 331 67.90 -134.27 20.15
N SER A 332 66.87 -134.67 19.40
CA SER A 332 66.52 -136.07 19.16
C SER A 332 67.30 -136.67 17.98
N ARG A 333 67.55 -135.90 16.91
CA ARG A 333 68.40 -136.30 15.77
C ARG A 333 69.85 -136.48 16.20
N ASP A 334 70.40 -135.53 16.98
CA ASP A 334 71.77 -135.61 17.50
C ASP A 334 71.99 -136.87 18.37
N ARG A 335 70.96 -137.25 19.15
CA ARG A 335 70.98 -138.48 19.98
C ARG A 335 70.86 -139.75 19.15
N ALA A 336 70.15 -139.72 18.03
CA ALA A 336 70.06 -140.84 17.09
C ALA A 336 71.40 -141.04 16.39
N GLN A 337 72.00 -139.98 15.84
CA GLN A 337 73.33 -140.00 15.23
C GLN A 337 74.40 -140.50 16.22
N ALA A 338 74.42 -139.96 17.44
CA ALA A 338 75.33 -140.43 18.50
C ALA A 338 75.04 -141.86 19.01
N ALA A 339 73.95 -142.50 18.58
CA ALA A 339 73.70 -143.93 18.77
C ALA A 339 74.09 -144.74 17.54
N GLU A 340 73.84 -144.25 16.32
CA GLU A 340 74.30 -144.81 15.05
C GLU A 340 75.84 -144.88 14.99
N ASP A 341 76.55 -143.83 15.42
CA ASP A 341 78.02 -143.82 15.56
C ASP A 341 78.53 -144.86 16.57
N ARG A 342 77.76 -145.15 17.62
CA ARG A 342 78.12 -146.20 18.60
C ARG A 342 77.87 -147.58 18.03
N VAL A 343 76.80 -147.74 17.25
CA VAL A 343 76.51 -149.00 16.54
C VAL A 343 77.60 -149.25 15.50
N SER A 344 77.99 -148.28 14.68
CA SER A 344 79.05 -148.48 13.67
C SER A 344 80.42 -148.79 14.29
N VAL A 345 80.77 -148.18 15.43
CA VAL A 345 81.99 -148.54 16.20
C VAL A 345 81.89 -149.95 16.80
N LEU A 346 80.70 -150.38 17.25
CA LEU A 346 80.49 -151.75 17.73
C LEU A 346 80.51 -152.78 16.59
N GLU A 347 79.93 -152.46 15.43
CA GLU A 347 79.97 -153.28 14.21
C GLU A 347 81.41 -153.44 13.71
N LEU A 348 82.19 -152.35 13.65
CA LEU A 348 83.61 -152.39 13.35
C LEU A 348 84.37 -153.30 14.34
N ARG A 349 84.11 -153.16 15.64
CA ARG A 349 84.77 -154.00 16.66
C ARG A 349 84.35 -155.48 16.57
N VAL A 350 83.13 -155.76 16.13
CA VAL A 350 82.65 -157.12 15.83
C VAL A 350 83.31 -157.67 14.57
N SER A 351 83.54 -156.86 13.52
CA SER A 351 84.28 -157.30 12.33
C SER A 351 85.74 -157.59 12.65
N GLU A 352 86.43 -156.73 13.40
CA GLU A 352 87.81 -156.96 13.89
C GLU A 352 87.92 -158.28 14.67
N LEU A 353 87.00 -158.53 15.62
CA LEU A 353 86.98 -159.79 16.38
C LEU A 353 86.68 -161.01 15.49
N SER A 354 85.87 -160.85 14.45
CA SER A 354 85.55 -161.91 13.48
C SER A 354 86.75 -162.25 12.58
N GLU A 355 87.54 -161.25 12.18
CA GLU A 355 88.78 -161.45 11.44
C GLU A 355 89.88 -162.09 12.29
N LEU A 356 89.98 -161.72 13.57
CA LEU A 356 90.90 -162.34 14.53
C LEU A 356 90.52 -163.80 14.82
N LEU A 357 89.22 -164.13 14.93
CA LEU A 357 88.74 -165.51 14.99
C LEU A 357 89.04 -166.28 13.70
N GLY A 358 88.72 -165.70 12.54
CA GLY A 358 88.93 -166.34 11.23
C GLY A 358 90.41 -166.56 10.87
N SER A 359 91.32 -165.71 11.35
CA SER A 359 92.76 -165.91 11.22
C SER A 359 93.30 -166.94 12.21
N SER A 360 92.82 -166.94 13.46
CA SER A 360 93.16 -167.96 14.47
C SER A 360 92.70 -169.37 14.06
N GLU A 361 91.51 -169.50 13.47
CA GLU A 361 90.98 -170.76 12.91
C GLU A 361 91.87 -171.28 11.76
N LYS A 362 92.23 -170.40 10.81
CA LYS A 362 93.14 -170.75 9.69
C LYS A 362 94.53 -171.14 10.19
N GLN A 363 95.02 -170.53 11.26
CA GLN A 363 96.28 -170.88 11.90
C GLN A 363 96.19 -172.28 12.56
N ARG A 364 95.13 -172.55 13.31
CA ARG A 364 94.84 -173.87 13.91
C ARG A 364 94.76 -174.98 12.86
N GLN A 365 94.15 -174.72 11.70
CA GLN A 365 94.07 -175.70 10.60
C GLN A 365 95.45 -175.99 9.99
N ARG A 366 96.30 -174.97 9.80
CA ARG A 366 97.69 -175.14 9.36
C ARG A 366 98.49 -175.97 10.37
N GLU A 367 98.34 -175.69 11.66
CA GLU A 367 99.02 -176.41 12.74
C GLU A 367 98.55 -177.86 12.87
N GLN A 368 97.26 -178.14 12.64
CA GLN A 368 96.74 -179.52 12.59
C GLN A 368 97.31 -180.30 11.39
N HIS A 369 97.38 -179.71 10.21
CA HIS A 369 98.01 -180.35 9.04
C HIS A 369 99.53 -180.50 9.19
N ALA A 370 100.21 -179.53 9.80
CA ALA A 370 101.62 -179.64 10.15
C ALA A 370 101.85 -180.77 11.18
N ALA A 371 101.01 -180.89 12.20
CA ALA A 371 101.10 -181.96 13.20
C ALA A 371 100.73 -183.36 12.67
N GLN A 372 100.00 -183.45 11.55
CA GLN A 372 99.81 -184.71 10.82
C GLN A 372 101.09 -185.08 10.05
N ARG A 373 101.62 -184.14 9.24
CA ARG A 373 102.87 -184.35 8.49
C ARG A 373 104.03 -184.66 9.41
N LEU A 374 104.22 -183.91 10.50
CA LEU A 374 105.26 -184.14 11.50
C LEU A 374 105.15 -185.49 12.24
N ARG A 375 104.03 -186.24 12.13
CA ARG A 375 103.93 -187.62 12.66
C ARG A 375 104.37 -188.65 11.62
N GLU A 376 104.02 -188.43 10.36
CA GLU A 376 104.48 -189.23 9.22
C GLU A 376 105.98 -189.02 8.99
N GLU A 377 106.41 -187.75 9.02
CA GLU A 377 107.80 -187.31 9.01
C GLU A 377 108.56 -187.74 10.27
N VAL A 378 107.97 -187.89 11.47
CA VAL A 378 108.70 -188.49 12.61
C VAL A 378 108.94 -189.99 12.39
N LEU A 379 107.98 -190.74 11.84
CA LEU A 379 108.23 -192.15 11.47
C LEU A 379 109.26 -192.30 10.34
N GLN A 380 109.30 -191.36 9.39
CA GLN A 380 110.32 -191.33 8.34
C GLN A 380 111.67 -190.83 8.87
N LEU A 381 111.70 -189.80 9.73
CA LEU A 381 112.89 -189.25 10.36
C LEU A 381 113.40 -190.08 11.55
N GLU A 382 112.68 -191.10 12.03
CA GLU A 382 113.27 -192.18 12.84
C GLU A 382 114.08 -193.16 11.99
N ALA A 383 113.73 -193.33 10.71
CA ALA A 383 114.59 -194.01 9.74
C ALA A 383 115.71 -193.08 9.21
N GLU A 384 115.43 -191.78 9.03
CA GLU A 384 116.27 -190.82 8.30
C GLU A 384 117.09 -189.86 9.19
N ASN A 385 116.88 -189.75 10.52
CA ASN A 385 117.88 -189.15 11.42
C ASN A 385 119.15 -190.01 11.60
N LYS A 386 119.26 -191.14 10.90
CA LYS A 386 120.57 -191.73 10.58
C LYS A 386 121.39 -190.84 9.62
N THR A 387 120.76 -189.87 8.94
CA THR A 387 121.31 -189.09 7.82
C THR A 387 120.70 -187.68 7.68
N LEU A 388 121.18 -186.72 8.50
CA LEU A 388 121.19 -185.25 8.26
C LEU A 388 119.82 -184.52 8.41
N ALA A 389 119.58 -183.32 9.02
CA ALA A 389 120.33 -182.20 9.64
C ALA A 389 120.37 -180.84 8.84
N ILE A 390 119.73 -179.76 9.40
CA ILE A 390 120.07 -178.28 9.40
C ILE A 390 119.23 -177.20 8.58
N ARG A 391 118.59 -176.18 9.27
CA ARG A 391 118.38 -174.68 9.01
C ARG A 391 117.07 -173.88 8.50
N THR A 392 116.44 -173.03 9.38
CA THR A 392 116.10 -171.52 9.46
C THR A 392 115.22 -170.53 8.54
N GLU A 393 114.15 -169.84 9.10
CA GLU A 393 113.72 -168.35 9.32
C GLU A 393 113.36 -167.16 8.27
N GLY A 394 112.54 -166.04 8.57
CA GLY A 394 112.13 -164.81 7.69
C GLY A 394 111.18 -163.55 8.20
N ARG A 395 110.86 -162.41 7.44
CA ARG A 395 110.00 -161.12 7.76
C ARG A 395 109.50 -160.17 6.51
N THR A 396 108.89 -158.92 6.33
CA THR A 396 108.62 -157.49 6.95
C THR A 396 107.31 -156.57 6.54
N GLU A 397 107.29 -155.16 6.42
CA GLU A 397 106.13 -154.11 6.54
C GLU A 397 106.00 -152.74 5.64
N GLY A 398 105.03 -151.72 5.82
CA GLY A 398 104.76 -150.41 4.99
C GLY A 398 103.79 -149.17 5.43
N ARG A 399 103.50 -148.03 4.66
CA ARG A 399 102.69 -146.71 4.97
C ARG A 399 102.17 -145.72 3.78
N SER A 400 101.22 -144.69 3.94
CA SER A 400 100.80 -143.53 2.98
C SER A 400 100.01 -142.21 3.56
N GLU A 401 99.61 -141.11 2.78
CA GLU A 401 98.99 -139.73 3.16
C GLU A 401 98.45 -138.70 2.01
N GLY A 402 97.90 -137.44 2.28
CA GLY A 402 97.58 -136.22 1.36
C GLY A 402 96.34 -135.24 1.72
N GLU A 403 95.90 -134.02 1.20
CA GLU A 403 96.35 -132.74 0.45
C GLU A 403 95.25 -131.52 0.41
N GLU A 404 95.34 -130.32 -0.31
CA GLU A 404 94.51 -129.01 -0.14
C GLU A 404 94.06 -128.02 -1.36
N GLN A 405 93.27 -126.92 -1.09
CA GLN A 405 93.23 -125.47 -1.63
C GLN A 405 92.18 -124.81 -2.66
N LEU A 406 92.35 -123.51 -3.09
CA LEU A 406 91.33 -122.43 -3.44
C LEU A 406 91.55 -121.61 -4.79
N ASP A 407 90.99 -120.43 -5.26
CA ASP A 407 90.06 -119.32 -4.81
C ASP A 407 89.49 -118.32 -5.94
N VAL A 408 88.51 -117.42 -5.61
CA VAL A 408 88.07 -116.04 -6.08
C VAL A 408 87.61 -115.57 -7.53
N VAL A 409 86.43 -114.90 -7.57
CA VAL A 409 85.79 -113.84 -8.46
C VAL A 409 86.13 -113.66 -9.97
N ALA A 410 85.09 -113.70 -10.85
CA ALA A 410 84.79 -112.72 -11.94
C ALA A 410 83.40 -112.94 -12.61
N LEU A 411 82.89 -111.93 -13.35
CA LEU A 411 81.75 -111.97 -14.32
C LEU A 411 80.45 -112.68 -13.82
N LYS A 412 79.46 -112.02 -13.21
CA LYS A 412 78.89 -110.66 -13.36
C LYS A 412 78.24 -110.41 -14.73
N GLU A 413 76.93 -110.13 -14.70
CA GLU A 413 76.06 -109.81 -15.86
C GLU A 413 75.85 -111.02 -16.81
N LYS A 414 74.67 -111.33 -17.37
CA LYS A 414 73.55 -110.50 -17.85
C LYS A 414 72.18 -111.20 -17.61
N LEU A 415 71.11 -110.45 -17.30
CA LEU A 415 70.00 -110.14 -18.24
C LEU A 415 69.10 -111.39 -18.46
N GLU A 416 67.79 -111.42 -18.15
CA GLU A 416 66.80 -110.34 -18.05
C GLU A 416 65.49 -110.87 -17.41
N LYS A 417 64.48 -110.00 -17.18
CA LYS A 417 63.03 -110.33 -17.01
C LYS A 417 62.70 -111.35 -15.88
N VAL A 418 61.97 -111.03 -14.80
CA VAL A 418 60.87 -110.07 -14.64
C VAL A 418 60.84 -109.51 -13.21
N LYS A 419 61.12 -108.21 -13.04
CA LYS A 419 60.72 -107.43 -11.84
C LYS A 419 60.27 -105.98 -12.14
N LYS A 420 60.02 -105.66 -13.41
CA LYS A 420 58.97 -104.70 -13.81
C LYS A 420 57.69 -105.54 -13.83
N LEU A 421 56.62 -105.17 -13.13
CA LEU A 421 55.83 -103.98 -13.42
C LEU A 421 55.05 -103.48 -12.18
N LEU A 422 55.11 -102.16 -11.96
CA LEU A 422 53.98 -101.28 -11.54
C LEU A 422 53.44 -101.49 -10.09
N GLN A 423 52.91 -100.49 -9.37
CA GLN A 423 52.65 -99.03 -9.53
C GLN A 423 52.54 -98.46 -8.08
N GLN A 424 52.56 -97.18 -7.71
CA GLN A 424 52.62 -95.83 -8.33
C GLN A 424 53.15 -94.89 -7.19
N ARG A 425 53.53 -93.60 -7.33
CA ARG A 425 53.23 -92.52 -8.29
C ARG A 425 54.37 -91.47 -8.30
N ASN A 426 54.36 -90.58 -9.28
CA ASN A 426 55.35 -89.54 -9.62
C ASN A 426 54.65 -88.14 -9.69
N PRO A 427 55.31 -87.01 -9.97
CA PRO A 427 56.53 -86.40 -9.38
C PRO A 427 56.32 -84.89 -9.03
N GLU A 428 57.41 -84.18 -8.72
CA GLU A 428 57.54 -82.71 -8.84
C GLU A 428 58.00 -82.32 -10.27
N GLN A 429 57.74 -81.07 -10.72
CA GLN A 429 58.73 -80.29 -11.52
C GLN A 429 58.33 -78.82 -11.82
N GLU A 430 59.29 -77.92 -11.61
CA GLU A 430 59.47 -76.66 -12.35
C GLU A 430 59.99 -76.96 -13.79
N VAL A 431 60.12 -76.07 -14.79
CA VAL A 431 60.07 -74.60 -14.96
C VAL A 431 59.53 -74.35 -16.40
N LEU A 432 59.01 -73.15 -16.73
CA LEU A 432 59.48 -72.33 -17.90
C LEU A 432 58.62 -71.06 -18.11
N PRO A 433 59.22 -69.88 -18.41
CA PRO A 433 58.50 -68.64 -18.73
C PRO A 433 58.43 -68.35 -20.24
N ASP A 434 57.42 -67.58 -20.65
CA ASP A 434 57.52 -66.50 -21.66
C ASP A 434 56.15 -65.85 -21.91
N GLN A 435 55.09 -66.67 -22.01
CA GLN A 435 53.72 -66.20 -22.26
C GLN A 435 53.21 -65.25 -21.16
N ALA A 436 53.52 -65.53 -19.89
CA ALA A 436 53.16 -64.66 -18.76
C ALA A 436 53.76 -63.25 -18.88
N ALA A 437 55.00 -63.11 -19.36
CA ALA A 437 55.63 -61.81 -19.55
C ALA A 437 54.93 -61.00 -20.66
N ALA A 438 54.49 -61.66 -21.73
CA ALA A 438 53.69 -61.03 -22.77
C ALA A 438 52.31 -60.57 -22.25
N HIS A 439 51.63 -61.41 -21.44
CA HIS A 439 50.34 -61.06 -20.83
C HIS A 439 50.47 -59.88 -19.86
N TYR A 440 51.40 -59.89 -18.90
CA TYR A 440 51.60 -58.75 -18.00
C TYR A 440 51.98 -57.46 -18.75
N GLN A 441 52.72 -57.55 -19.86
CA GLN A 441 52.96 -56.37 -20.71
C GLN A 441 51.72 -55.92 -21.51
N GLN A 442 50.77 -56.80 -21.82
CA GLN A 442 49.49 -56.41 -22.44
C GLN A 442 48.57 -55.77 -21.41
N GLU A 443 48.46 -56.34 -20.21
CA GLU A 443 47.72 -55.77 -19.07
C GLU A 443 48.26 -54.39 -18.68
N LEU A 444 49.59 -54.23 -18.58
CA LEU A 444 50.21 -52.92 -18.32
C LEU A 444 50.00 -51.89 -19.44
N ARG A 445 49.73 -52.32 -20.68
CA ARG A 445 49.31 -51.42 -21.77
C ARG A 445 47.83 -51.07 -21.65
N ALA A 446 46.96 -52.06 -21.44
CA ALA A 446 45.53 -51.84 -21.22
C ALA A 446 45.26 -50.90 -20.04
N LEU A 447 45.94 -51.09 -18.90
CA LEU A 447 45.80 -50.26 -17.71
C LEU A 447 46.31 -48.82 -17.93
N ARG A 448 47.32 -48.62 -18.80
CA ARG A 448 47.78 -47.28 -19.24
C ARG A 448 46.78 -46.61 -20.16
N ASP A 449 46.21 -47.35 -21.12
CA ASP A 449 45.17 -46.84 -22.01
C ASP A 449 43.90 -46.47 -21.22
N GLU A 450 43.52 -47.29 -20.24
CA GLU A 450 42.42 -47.00 -19.31
C GLU A 450 42.72 -45.78 -18.43
N PHE A 451 43.95 -45.63 -17.95
CA PHE A 451 44.37 -44.45 -17.19
C PHE A 451 44.37 -43.17 -18.04
N GLU A 452 44.84 -43.19 -19.29
CA GLU A 452 44.70 -42.05 -20.21
C GLU A 452 43.23 -41.76 -20.55
N ARG A 453 42.39 -42.79 -20.78
CA ARG A 453 40.93 -42.63 -20.96
C ARG A 453 40.23 -42.11 -19.70
N TYR A 454 40.75 -42.39 -18.51
CA TYR A 454 40.25 -41.86 -17.24
C TYR A 454 40.68 -40.40 -17.05
N LYS A 455 41.96 -40.10 -17.26
CA LYS A 455 42.55 -38.75 -17.26
C LYS A 455 41.87 -37.80 -18.25
N LEU A 456 41.58 -38.26 -19.47
CA LEU A 456 40.81 -37.51 -20.47
C LEU A 456 39.36 -37.27 -20.00
N ARG A 457 38.68 -38.28 -19.43
CA ARG A 457 37.34 -38.11 -18.86
C ARG A 457 37.32 -37.16 -17.65
N ALA A 458 38.28 -37.26 -16.75
CA ALA A 458 38.43 -36.36 -15.61
C ALA A 458 38.69 -34.91 -16.07
N GLN A 459 39.56 -34.69 -17.07
CA GLN A 459 39.77 -33.37 -17.66
C GLN A 459 38.51 -32.83 -18.37
N LEU A 460 37.74 -33.68 -19.05
CA LEU A 460 36.47 -33.27 -19.66
C LEU A 460 35.40 -32.95 -18.61
N VAL A 461 35.31 -33.72 -17.52
CA VAL A 461 34.42 -33.42 -16.38
C VAL A 461 34.82 -32.10 -15.72
N LEU A 462 36.11 -31.87 -15.46
CA LEU A 462 36.60 -30.61 -14.88
C LEU A 462 36.37 -29.41 -15.82
N LYS A 463 36.60 -29.55 -17.14
CA LYS A 463 36.28 -28.47 -18.11
C LYS A 463 34.77 -28.18 -18.19
N ASN A 464 33.92 -29.21 -18.18
CA ASN A 464 32.46 -29.04 -18.15
C ASN A 464 31.93 -28.54 -16.80
N LYS A 465 32.65 -28.80 -15.70
CA LYS A 465 32.37 -28.25 -14.37
C LYS A 465 32.72 -26.77 -14.34
N ASN A 466 33.96 -26.40 -14.70
CA ASN A 466 34.42 -25.01 -14.72
C ASN A 466 33.63 -24.11 -15.68
N THR A 467 33.16 -24.63 -16.82
CA THR A 467 32.28 -23.85 -17.73
C THR A 467 30.89 -23.64 -17.15
N LYS A 468 30.25 -24.66 -16.55
CA LYS A 468 28.94 -24.52 -15.89
C LYS A 468 29.01 -23.63 -14.66
N ASP A 469 30.01 -23.82 -13.81
CA ASP A 469 30.24 -23.00 -12.63
C ASP A 469 30.56 -21.54 -13.03
N GLY A 470 31.24 -21.34 -14.17
CA GLY A 470 31.47 -20.02 -14.76
C GLY A 470 30.24 -19.36 -15.39
N CYS A 471 29.26 -20.13 -15.88
CA CYS A 471 27.94 -19.61 -16.27
C CYS A 471 27.14 -19.20 -15.03
N GLN A 472 27.05 -20.08 -14.03
CA GLN A 472 26.32 -19.81 -12.79
C GLN A 472 26.93 -18.63 -12.00
N ALA A 473 28.26 -18.46 -12.04
CA ALA A 473 28.91 -17.28 -11.46
C ALA A 473 28.45 -15.98 -12.12
N LYS A 474 28.31 -15.95 -13.45
CA LYS A 474 27.81 -14.78 -14.20
C LYS A 474 26.33 -14.53 -13.95
N GLU A 475 25.50 -15.57 -13.98
CA GLU A 475 24.08 -15.47 -13.63
C GLU A 475 23.89 -14.88 -12.22
N LEU A 476 24.73 -15.27 -11.25
CA LEU A 476 24.76 -14.70 -9.89
C LEU A 476 25.32 -13.27 -9.82
N GLU A 477 26.18 -12.87 -10.76
CA GLU A 477 26.75 -11.52 -10.85
C GLU A 477 25.73 -10.56 -11.48
N GLU A 478 25.12 -10.95 -12.60
CA GLU A 478 24.01 -10.25 -13.26
C GLU A 478 22.81 -10.05 -12.32
N VAL A 479 22.45 -11.07 -11.51
CA VAL A 479 21.38 -10.93 -10.49
C VAL A 479 21.79 -10.02 -9.33
N ARG A 480 23.09 -9.94 -8.97
CA ARG A 480 23.57 -8.98 -7.96
C ARG A 480 23.53 -7.55 -8.48
N ASP A 481 23.85 -7.34 -9.75
CA ASP A 481 23.81 -6.01 -10.39
C ASP A 481 22.37 -5.54 -10.61
N GLN A 482 21.47 -6.42 -11.06
CA GLN A 482 20.03 -6.12 -11.08
C GLN A 482 19.50 -5.76 -9.67
N LEU A 483 20.00 -6.43 -8.64
CA LEU A 483 19.62 -6.18 -7.24
C LEU A 483 20.30 -4.95 -6.62
N SER A 484 21.44 -4.48 -7.16
CA SER A 484 22.05 -3.19 -6.79
C SER A 484 21.32 -2.04 -7.49
N GLU A 485 21.05 -2.16 -8.79
CA GLU A 485 20.21 -1.24 -9.56
C GLU A 485 18.82 -1.06 -8.94
N LEU A 486 18.14 -2.15 -8.54
CA LEU A 486 16.82 -2.08 -7.90
C LEU A 486 16.86 -1.37 -6.55
N LYS A 487 17.95 -1.53 -5.77
CA LYS A 487 18.16 -0.79 -4.52
C LYS A 487 18.40 0.69 -4.77
N GLU A 488 19.23 1.04 -5.76
CA GLU A 488 19.48 2.43 -6.13
C GLU A 488 18.20 3.11 -6.63
N LYS A 489 17.46 2.46 -7.52
CA LYS A 489 16.15 2.93 -8.02
C LYS A 489 15.15 3.12 -6.88
N TYR A 490 15.11 2.22 -5.90
CA TYR A 490 14.26 2.36 -4.71
C TYR A 490 14.69 3.51 -3.79
N ILE A 491 15.99 3.69 -3.54
CA ILE A 491 16.53 4.81 -2.77
C ILE A 491 16.20 6.14 -3.46
N ASN A 492 16.43 6.23 -4.77
CA ASN A 492 16.12 7.42 -5.57
C ASN A 492 14.61 7.72 -5.57
N LEU A 493 13.75 6.73 -5.81
CA LEU A 493 12.29 6.87 -5.73
C LEU A 493 11.84 7.38 -4.35
N ARG A 494 12.44 6.86 -3.28
CA ARG A 494 12.13 7.29 -1.91
C ARG A 494 12.56 8.73 -1.67
N ILE A 495 13.77 9.13 -2.07
CA ILE A 495 14.24 10.52 -1.96
C ILE A 495 13.31 11.47 -2.72
N HIS A 496 12.90 11.12 -3.94
CA HIS A 496 11.95 11.94 -4.72
C HIS A 496 10.55 12.02 -4.06
N SER A 497 10.11 10.96 -3.35
CA SER A 497 8.88 10.98 -2.55
C SER A 497 9.02 11.90 -1.33
N ASP A 498 10.09 11.72 -0.55
CA ASP A 498 10.38 12.53 0.64
C ASP A 498 10.52 14.04 0.28
N GLU A 499 11.14 14.35 -0.87
CA GLU A 499 11.24 15.71 -1.42
C GLU A 499 9.90 16.26 -1.92
N ALA A 500 9.11 15.47 -2.66
CA ALA A 500 7.79 15.89 -3.13
C ALA A 500 6.84 16.16 -1.97
N GLU A 501 6.84 15.30 -0.94
CA GLU A 501 6.12 15.53 0.31
C GLU A 501 6.60 16.79 1.03
N ALA A 502 7.91 17.04 1.11
CA ALA A 502 8.45 18.26 1.73
C ALA A 502 8.02 19.54 1.00
N VAL A 503 7.94 19.51 -0.34
CA VAL A 503 7.40 20.62 -1.14
C VAL A 503 5.89 20.79 -0.90
N GLN A 504 5.12 19.70 -0.91
CA GLN A 504 3.67 19.77 -0.64
C GLN A 504 3.35 20.31 0.75
N ARG A 505 4.09 19.87 1.78
CA ARG A 505 3.95 20.37 3.17
C ARG A 505 4.20 21.88 3.25
N ARG A 506 5.28 22.40 2.64
CA ARG A 506 5.55 23.85 2.55
C ARG A 506 4.42 24.61 1.85
N MET A 507 3.96 24.12 0.69
CA MET A 507 2.84 24.74 -0.04
C MET A 507 1.52 24.74 0.77
N LEU A 508 1.32 23.75 1.65
CA LEU A 508 0.18 23.73 2.57
C LEU A 508 0.36 24.69 3.75
N GLU A 509 1.56 24.75 4.35
CA GLU A 509 1.92 25.70 5.41
C GLU A 509 1.78 27.16 4.94
N GLU A 510 2.28 27.49 3.75
CA GLU A 510 2.11 28.81 3.12
C GLU A 510 0.63 29.16 2.91
N ARG A 511 -0.16 28.22 2.38
CA ARG A 511 -1.62 28.42 2.20
C ARG A 511 -2.37 28.58 3.52
N GLN A 512 -1.97 27.85 4.57
CA GLN A 512 -2.53 28.00 5.92
C GLN A 512 -2.18 29.37 6.53
N GLN A 513 -0.94 29.83 6.36
CA GLN A 513 -0.50 31.16 6.81
C GLN A 513 -1.26 32.29 6.09
N LEU A 514 -1.42 32.20 4.76
CA LEU A 514 -2.22 33.14 3.98
C LEU A 514 -3.70 33.14 4.38
N ALA A 515 -4.29 31.95 4.61
CA ALA A 515 -5.67 31.84 5.09
C ALA A 515 -5.85 32.45 6.49
N ALA A 516 -4.91 32.21 7.41
CA ALA A 516 -4.93 32.80 8.75
C ALA A 516 -4.75 34.33 8.72
N ALA A 517 -3.90 34.85 7.84
CA ALA A 517 -3.73 36.29 7.64
C ALA A 517 -5.01 36.95 7.10
N LEU A 518 -5.68 36.36 6.10
CA LEU A 518 -6.96 36.84 5.59
C LEU A 518 -8.08 36.76 6.63
N GLN A 519 -8.14 35.68 7.43
CA GLN A 519 -9.09 35.58 8.55
C GLN A 519 -8.87 36.67 9.60
N LEU A 520 -7.61 37.00 9.92
CA LEU A 520 -7.28 38.09 10.82
C LEU A 520 -7.65 39.46 10.23
N GLN A 521 -7.39 39.68 8.94
CA GLN A 521 -7.76 40.92 8.24
C GLN A 521 -9.29 41.11 8.22
N HIS A 522 -10.06 40.14 7.73
CA HIS A 522 -11.54 40.24 7.70
C HIS A 522 -12.12 40.43 9.11
N ARG A 523 -11.50 39.84 10.14
CA ARG A 523 -11.87 40.08 11.53
C ARG A 523 -11.62 41.53 11.96
N GLN A 524 -10.45 42.10 11.64
CA GLN A 524 -10.13 43.50 11.94
C GLN A 524 -11.05 44.46 11.20
N GLU A 525 -11.37 44.18 9.93
CA GLU A 525 -12.33 44.96 9.13
C GLU A 525 -13.74 44.93 9.72
N ALA A 526 -14.21 43.75 10.16
CA ALA A 526 -15.48 43.61 10.86
C ALA A 526 -15.51 44.31 12.23
N GLU A 527 -14.42 44.24 13.01
CA GLU A 527 -14.27 44.95 14.28
C GLU A 527 -14.24 46.49 14.07
N GLN A 528 -13.61 46.97 12.99
CA GLN A 528 -13.60 48.39 12.59
C GLN A 528 -14.99 48.86 12.13
N ALA A 529 -15.68 48.12 11.25
CA ALA A 529 -17.03 48.45 10.80
C ALA A 529 -18.02 48.48 11.99
N ALA A 530 -17.94 47.51 12.90
CA ALA A 530 -18.72 47.50 14.13
C ALA A 530 -18.41 48.70 15.05
N ALA A 531 -17.16 49.17 15.11
CA ALA A 531 -16.80 50.36 15.86
C ALA A 531 -17.38 51.64 15.22
N LEU A 532 -17.29 51.79 13.89
CA LEU A 532 -17.86 52.93 13.16
C LEU A 532 -19.39 53.00 13.30
N HIS A 533 -20.10 51.86 13.21
CA HIS A 533 -21.55 51.83 13.42
C HIS A 533 -21.95 52.16 14.88
N ARG A 534 -21.17 51.71 15.88
CA ARG A 534 -21.38 52.13 17.28
C ARG A 534 -21.20 53.64 17.45
N GLU A 535 -20.19 54.23 16.81
CA GLU A 535 -19.99 55.68 16.87
C GLU A 535 -21.12 56.46 16.19
N GLN A 536 -21.60 55.98 15.02
CA GLN A 536 -22.77 56.54 14.33
C GLN A 536 -24.03 56.50 15.21
N LEU A 537 -24.29 55.37 15.89
CA LEU A 537 -25.40 55.24 16.83
C LEU A 537 -25.28 56.24 18.00
N LEU A 538 -24.11 56.32 18.65
CA LEU A 538 -23.88 57.26 19.76
C LEU A 538 -24.04 58.73 19.34
N ARG A 539 -23.67 59.09 18.10
CA ARG A 539 -23.89 60.44 17.55
C ARG A 539 -25.38 60.72 17.36
N LEU A 540 -26.14 59.79 16.78
CA LEU A 540 -27.60 59.90 16.59
C LEU A 540 -28.37 59.93 17.92
N GLU A 541 -27.95 59.13 18.90
CA GLU A 541 -28.48 59.17 20.27
C GLU A 541 -28.23 60.53 20.93
N ALA A 542 -27.01 61.07 20.82
CA ALA A 542 -26.68 62.40 21.33
C ALA A 542 -27.50 63.52 20.64
N GLU A 543 -27.84 63.37 19.36
CA GLU A 543 -28.72 64.30 18.63
C GLU A 543 -30.18 64.17 19.07
N LEU A 544 -30.70 62.96 19.26
CA LEU A 544 -32.02 62.73 19.87
C LEU A 544 -32.08 63.30 21.30
N HIS A 545 -31.01 63.18 22.09
CA HIS A 545 -30.94 63.81 23.41
C HIS A 545 -30.93 65.35 23.34
N LYS A 546 -30.24 65.96 22.37
CA LYS A 546 -30.32 67.41 22.11
C LYS A 546 -31.72 67.85 21.68
N GLN A 547 -32.38 67.09 20.80
CA GLN A 547 -33.76 67.35 20.37
C GLN A 547 -34.75 67.25 21.54
N ARG A 548 -34.66 66.20 22.37
CA ARG A 548 -35.44 66.03 23.61
C ARG A 548 -35.20 67.16 24.61
N GLY A 549 -33.95 67.65 24.71
CA GLY A 549 -33.61 68.82 25.52
C GLY A 549 -34.33 70.08 25.03
N ARG A 550 -34.22 70.40 23.73
CA ARG A 550 -34.87 71.55 23.09
C ARG A 550 -36.40 71.51 23.20
N THR A 551 -37.03 70.35 22.97
CA THR A 551 -38.49 70.22 23.09
C THR A 551 -38.96 70.33 24.54
N MET A 552 -38.19 69.83 25.52
CA MET A 552 -38.48 70.02 26.94
C MET A 552 -38.27 71.48 27.40
N GLN A 553 -37.33 72.21 26.81
CA GLN A 553 -37.18 73.66 27.02
C GLN A 553 -38.38 74.43 26.44
N LEU A 554 -38.74 74.17 25.18
CA LEU A 554 -39.90 74.79 24.54
C LEU A 554 -41.22 74.48 25.28
N LEU A 555 -41.39 73.25 25.79
CA LEU A 555 -42.55 72.90 26.62
C LEU A 555 -42.58 73.72 27.91
N LYS A 556 -41.43 73.93 28.59
CA LYS A 556 -41.35 74.79 29.78
C LYS A 556 -41.61 76.27 29.48
N GLU A 557 -41.14 76.77 28.34
CA GLU A 557 -41.45 78.11 27.85
C GLU A 557 -42.96 78.26 27.62
N LYS A 558 -43.62 77.25 27.04
CA LYS A 558 -45.08 77.24 26.87
C LYS A 558 -45.86 77.01 28.17
N GLU A 559 -45.33 76.26 29.12
CA GLU A 559 -45.87 76.16 30.48
C GLU A 559 -45.82 77.53 31.18
N GLN A 560 -44.70 78.26 31.08
CA GLN A 560 -44.54 79.61 31.62
C GLN A 560 -45.42 80.64 30.92
N GLU A 561 -45.58 80.57 29.59
CA GLU A 561 -46.56 81.39 28.86
C GLU A 561 -48.00 81.11 29.33
N LEU A 562 -48.36 79.83 29.50
CA LEU A 562 -49.68 79.45 30.00
C LEU A 562 -49.91 79.86 31.46
N GLU A 563 -48.88 79.82 32.31
CA GLU A 563 -48.93 80.33 33.69
C GLU A 563 -49.05 81.85 33.73
N ALA A 564 -48.30 82.58 32.89
CA ALA A 564 -48.42 84.02 32.75
C ALA A 564 -49.81 84.43 32.23
N LEU A 565 -50.36 83.71 31.24
CA LEU A 565 -51.72 83.93 30.76
C LEU A 565 -52.78 83.58 31.81
N ARG A 566 -52.59 82.56 32.64
CA ARG A 566 -53.46 82.23 33.78
C ARG A 566 -53.38 83.26 34.91
N ALA A 567 -52.24 83.91 35.10
CA ALA A 567 -52.05 84.96 36.11
C ALA A 567 -52.52 86.34 35.62
N ALA A 568 -52.47 86.60 34.31
CA ALA A 568 -53.00 87.80 33.66
C ALA A 568 -54.53 87.72 33.43
N ALA A 569 -55.07 86.50 33.27
CA ALA A 569 -56.51 86.29 33.32
C ALA A 569 -57.03 86.63 34.73
N PRO A 570 -58.10 87.45 34.87
CA PRO A 570 -58.74 87.64 36.16
C PRO A 570 -59.28 86.31 36.66
N ALA A 571 -59.10 86.02 37.96
CA ALA A 571 -59.52 84.76 38.55
C ALA A 571 -61.02 84.50 38.26
N PRO A 572 -61.39 83.38 37.62
CA PRO A 572 -62.79 83.05 37.42
C PRO A 572 -63.46 82.86 38.79
N PRO A 573 -64.75 83.22 38.94
CA PRO A 573 -65.49 82.93 40.16
C PRO A 573 -65.49 81.41 40.40
N GLN A 574 -65.39 81.02 41.68
CA GLN A 574 -65.51 79.61 42.08
C GLN A 574 -66.93 79.13 41.82
N GLU A 575 -67.12 78.20 40.87
CA GLU A 575 -68.20 77.20 40.78
C GLU A 575 -67.72 76.06 39.82
N PRO A 576 -68.29 74.84 39.85
CA PRO A 576 -67.56 73.62 39.46
C PRO A 576 -67.95 72.99 38.09
N ASP A 577 -67.66 73.65 36.95
CA ASP A 577 -67.93 73.08 35.62
C ASP A 577 -66.82 72.16 35.08
N SER A 578 -66.98 70.85 35.30
CA SER A 578 -66.12 69.78 34.73
C SER A 578 -66.11 69.73 33.19
N ASP A 579 -67.07 70.39 32.53
CA ASP A 579 -67.22 70.35 31.08
C ASP A 579 -66.41 71.41 30.34
N ALA A 580 -66.12 72.57 30.96
CA ALA A 580 -65.29 73.60 30.33
C ALA A 580 -63.87 73.08 30.04
N LEU A 581 -63.26 72.38 31.00
CA LEU A 581 -61.91 71.81 30.85
C LEU A 581 -61.89 70.63 29.86
N SER A 582 -62.94 69.79 29.87
CA SER A 582 -63.02 68.61 29.00
C SER A 582 -63.32 68.98 27.54
N VAL A 583 -64.07 70.06 27.30
CA VAL A 583 -64.26 70.67 25.97
C VAL A 583 -62.98 71.37 25.51
N ALA A 584 -62.27 72.10 26.38
CA ALA A 584 -61.01 72.75 26.04
C ALA A 584 -59.93 71.73 25.62
N LEU A 585 -59.73 70.66 26.39
CA LEU A 585 -58.80 69.57 26.05
C LEU A 585 -59.16 68.91 24.71
N ARG A 586 -60.46 68.67 24.46
CA ARG A 586 -60.95 68.10 23.19
C ARG A 586 -60.73 69.03 21.98
N ARG A 587 -60.58 70.34 22.22
CA ARG A 587 -60.34 71.36 21.18
C ARG A 587 -58.85 71.64 20.96
N ALA A 588 -58.02 71.47 22.00
CA ALA A 588 -56.56 71.62 21.94
C ALA A 588 -55.83 70.39 21.38
N ALA A 589 -56.40 69.18 21.52
CA ALA A 589 -55.78 67.92 21.10
C ALA A 589 -56.56 67.14 20.00
N PRO A 590 -56.84 67.71 18.80
CA PRO A 590 -57.39 66.95 17.68
C PRO A 590 -56.37 66.00 17.03
N SER A 591 -55.08 66.26 17.22
CA SER A 591 -53.96 65.52 16.61
C SER A 591 -53.50 64.32 17.43
N GLU A 592 -53.49 64.38 18.78
CA GLU A 592 -53.10 63.25 19.64
C GLU A 592 -53.91 61.96 19.40
N PRO A 593 -55.27 61.96 19.42
CA PRO A 593 -56.02 60.74 19.16
C PRO A 593 -55.78 60.23 17.74
N THR A 594 -55.53 61.13 16.78
CA THR A 594 -55.24 60.77 15.39
C THR A 594 -53.87 60.12 15.25
N LEU A 595 -52.83 60.65 15.89
CA LEU A 595 -51.47 60.08 15.92
C LEU A 595 -51.43 58.77 16.71
N LEU A 596 -52.10 58.68 17.87
CA LEU A 596 -52.19 57.44 18.65
C LEU A 596 -53.01 56.37 17.92
N LEU A 597 -54.09 56.75 17.21
CA LEU A 597 -54.84 55.82 16.36
C LEU A 597 -54.02 55.39 15.13
N ALA A 598 -53.25 56.29 14.51
CA ALA A 598 -52.35 55.98 13.41
C ALA A 598 -51.21 55.03 13.87
N ALA A 599 -50.57 55.31 15.00
CA ALA A 599 -49.56 54.43 15.60
C ALA A 599 -50.16 53.06 16.03
N ARG A 600 -51.40 53.04 16.53
CA ARG A 600 -52.11 51.81 16.89
C ARG A 600 -52.54 51.01 15.65
N ARG A 601 -52.98 51.67 14.57
CA ARG A 601 -53.27 51.07 13.25
C ARG A 601 -52.01 50.55 12.58
N GLY A 602 -50.94 51.33 12.53
CA GLY A 602 -49.63 50.92 12.01
C GLY A 602 -49.05 49.75 12.82
N GLY A 603 -49.09 49.81 14.15
CA GLY A 603 -48.69 48.70 15.02
C GLY A 603 -49.58 47.46 14.89
N ALA A 604 -50.87 47.61 14.56
CA ALA A 604 -51.76 46.50 14.25
C ALA A 604 -51.49 45.90 12.86
N ALA A 605 -51.18 46.72 11.85
CA ALA A 605 -50.79 46.28 10.52
C ALA A 605 -49.42 45.59 10.52
N LEU A 606 -48.46 46.11 11.29
CA LEU A 606 -47.16 45.48 11.51
C LEU A 606 -47.30 44.16 12.28
N ARG A 607 -48.11 44.09 13.34
CA ARG A 607 -48.46 42.80 13.96
C ARG A 607 -49.13 41.85 12.97
N GLY A 608 -50.15 42.28 12.23
CA GLY A 608 -50.78 41.45 11.20
C GLY A 608 -49.81 40.93 10.12
N ARG A 609 -48.78 41.71 9.76
CA ARG A 609 -47.67 41.27 8.88
C ARG A 609 -46.74 40.27 9.58
N VAL A 610 -46.37 40.49 10.84
CA VAL A 610 -45.57 39.54 11.63
C VAL A 610 -46.33 38.23 11.87
N ASP A 611 -47.58 38.29 12.30
CA ASP A 611 -48.48 37.14 12.50
C ASP A 611 -48.69 36.39 11.18
N LYS A 612 -48.74 37.10 10.03
CA LYS A 612 -48.78 36.46 8.71
C LYS A 612 -47.46 35.76 8.41
N LEU A 613 -46.32 36.43 8.54
CA LEU A 613 -45.00 35.85 8.30
C LEU A 613 -44.73 34.63 9.21
N GLN A 614 -45.12 34.69 10.49
CA GLN A 614 -45.02 33.55 11.40
C GLN A 614 -45.93 32.39 10.99
N ARG A 615 -47.16 32.66 10.53
CA ARG A 615 -48.06 31.62 9.99
C ARG A 615 -47.52 31.03 8.70
N ASP A 616 -46.99 31.84 7.79
CA ASP A 616 -46.46 31.38 6.51
C ASP A 616 -45.14 30.61 6.71
N GLN A 617 -44.25 31.03 7.61
CA GLN A 617 -43.06 30.28 8.04
C GLN A 617 -43.42 28.97 8.79
N SER A 618 -44.49 28.97 9.58
CA SER A 618 -45.02 27.73 10.20
C SER A 618 -45.62 26.78 9.15
N ARG A 619 -46.24 27.33 8.10
CA ARG A 619 -46.74 26.56 6.95
C ARG A 619 -45.61 26.04 6.08
N GLU A 620 -44.52 26.78 5.91
CA GLU A 620 -43.30 26.29 5.26
C GLU A 620 -42.73 25.08 6.02
N GLY A 621 -42.64 25.16 7.35
CA GLY A 621 -42.30 24.01 8.20
C GLY A 621 -43.24 22.82 7.98
N ALA A 622 -44.55 23.02 8.09
CA ALA A 622 -45.54 21.95 7.87
C ALA A 622 -45.54 21.39 6.44
N ASN A 623 -45.29 22.22 5.43
CA ASN A 623 -45.16 21.80 4.03
C ASN A 623 -43.89 20.97 3.81
N MET A 624 -42.78 21.32 4.48
CA MET A 624 -41.54 20.53 4.45
C MET A 624 -41.69 19.20 5.18
N GLU A 625 -42.41 19.15 6.31
CA GLU A 625 -42.77 17.89 6.96
C GLU A 625 -43.70 17.04 6.09
N TYR A 626 -44.70 17.64 5.44
CA TYR A 626 -45.56 16.94 4.49
C TYR A 626 -44.77 16.40 3.30
N LEU A 627 -43.91 17.21 2.68
CA LEU A 627 -43.03 16.79 1.58
C LEU A 627 -42.11 15.64 1.99
N LYS A 628 -41.49 15.72 3.18
CA LYS A 628 -40.67 14.65 3.78
C LYS A 628 -41.49 13.37 3.92
N ASN A 629 -42.72 13.46 4.44
CA ASN A 629 -43.61 12.31 4.65
C ASN A 629 -44.11 11.70 3.33
N VAL A 630 -44.40 12.50 2.30
CA VAL A 630 -44.78 11.99 0.96
C VAL A 630 -43.57 11.37 0.27
N THR A 631 -42.38 11.95 0.39
CA THR A 631 -41.13 11.42 -0.18
C THR A 631 -40.74 10.10 0.48
N TYR A 632 -40.85 10.02 1.81
CA TYR A 632 -40.65 8.77 2.55
C TYR A 632 -41.65 7.69 2.11
N LYS A 633 -42.92 8.03 1.91
CA LYS A 633 -43.92 7.10 1.35
C LYS A 633 -43.58 6.66 -0.08
N PHE A 634 -43.14 7.57 -0.95
CA PHE A 634 -42.72 7.23 -2.31
C PHE A 634 -41.56 6.22 -2.33
N LEU A 635 -40.60 6.34 -1.40
CA LEU A 635 -39.46 5.42 -1.27
C LEU A 635 -39.80 4.08 -0.59
N THR A 636 -40.92 3.98 0.14
CA THR A 636 -41.29 2.78 0.93
C THR A 636 -42.50 2.01 0.38
N LEU A 637 -43.31 2.62 -0.49
CA LEU A 637 -44.44 1.97 -1.15
C LEU A 637 -43.95 0.97 -2.22
N GLN A 638 -44.29 -0.30 -2.06
CA GLN A 638 -43.94 -1.34 -3.04
C GLN A 638 -44.81 -1.26 -4.31
N ASP A 639 -46.10 -0.92 -4.15
CA ASP A 639 -47.04 -0.75 -5.26
C ASP A 639 -46.65 0.41 -6.21
N ALA A 640 -46.72 0.15 -7.52
CA ALA A 640 -46.45 1.11 -8.57
C ALA A 640 -47.54 2.20 -8.68
N SER A 641 -48.80 1.89 -8.36
CA SER A 641 -49.90 2.87 -8.40
C SER A 641 -49.76 3.91 -7.27
N GLY A 642 -49.57 3.45 -6.02
CA GLY A 642 -49.28 4.31 -4.87
C GLY A 642 -47.99 5.13 -5.03
N ARG A 643 -46.94 4.56 -5.63
CA ARG A 643 -45.73 5.32 -6.01
C ARG A 643 -46.02 6.41 -7.05
N MET A 644 -46.80 6.13 -8.10
CA MET A 644 -47.18 7.16 -9.08
C MET A 644 -48.02 8.28 -8.45
N GLN A 645 -48.93 7.96 -7.53
CA GLN A 645 -49.75 8.96 -6.82
C GLN A 645 -48.91 9.87 -5.90
N THR A 646 -48.01 9.26 -5.10
CA THR A 646 -47.10 10.03 -4.22
C THR A 646 -46.08 10.85 -5.02
N LEU A 647 -45.60 10.34 -6.16
CA LEU A 647 -44.74 11.08 -7.08
C LEU A 647 -45.46 12.31 -7.66
N ASN A 648 -46.71 12.16 -8.12
CA ASN A 648 -47.50 13.28 -8.61
C ASN A 648 -47.72 14.35 -7.53
N ALA A 649 -47.92 13.94 -6.26
CA ALA A 649 -47.98 14.87 -5.13
C ALA A 649 -46.67 15.65 -4.95
N ILE A 650 -45.51 14.98 -4.95
CA ILE A 650 -44.18 15.64 -4.90
C ILE A 650 -44.00 16.63 -6.04
N LEU A 651 -44.33 16.23 -7.28
CA LEU A 651 -44.25 17.07 -8.48
C LEU A 651 -45.21 18.28 -8.48
N THR A 652 -46.27 18.26 -7.67
CA THR A 652 -47.12 19.44 -7.39
C THR A 652 -46.60 20.30 -6.25
N ILE A 653 -46.17 19.72 -5.12
CA ILE A 653 -45.64 20.46 -3.96
C ILE A 653 -44.40 21.27 -4.34
N LEU A 654 -43.51 20.67 -5.14
CA LEU A 654 -42.27 21.30 -5.62
C LEU A 654 -42.45 22.08 -6.93
N SER A 655 -43.68 22.30 -7.41
CA SER A 655 -43.98 23.16 -8.57
C SER A 655 -43.22 22.86 -9.89
N PHE A 656 -42.80 21.61 -10.11
CA PHE A 656 -42.00 21.20 -11.29
C PHE A 656 -42.62 21.66 -12.62
N SER A 657 -41.79 22.06 -13.59
CA SER A 657 -42.25 22.44 -14.92
C SER A 657 -42.86 21.24 -15.69
N PRO A 658 -43.66 21.49 -16.75
CA PRO A 658 -44.18 20.42 -17.61
C PRO A 658 -43.09 19.55 -18.25
N GLN A 659 -41.90 20.13 -18.51
CA GLN A 659 -40.77 19.42 -19.10
C GLN A 659 -40.14 18.44 -18.10
N GLU A 660 -39.83 18.91 -16.89
CA GLU A 660 -39.25 18.07 -15.82
C GLU A 660 -40.22 16.96 -15.41
N LYS A 661 -41.52 17.27 -15.28
CA LYS A 661 -42.59 16.27 -15.06
C LYS A 661 -42.57 15.16 -16.11
N SER A 662 -42.38 15.51 -17.39
CA SER A 662 -42.26 14.54 -18.48
C SER A 662 -41.01 13.66 -18.33
N CYS A 663 -39.86 14.25 -17.99
CA CYS A 663 -38.59 13.52 -17.82
C CYS A 663 -38.64 12.55 -16.63
N VAL A 664 -39.10 12.99 -15.46
CA VAL A 664 -39.24 12.15 -14.26
C VAL A 664 -40.21 10.99 -14.52
N THR A 665 -41.35 11.24 -15.17
CA THR A 665 -42.35 10.20 -15.51
C THR A 665 -41.80 9.18 -16.53
N LYS A 666 -40.90 9.59 -17.43
CA LYS A 666 -40.21 8.67 -18.36
C LYS A 666 -39.19 7.79 -17.62
N LEU A 667 -38.37 8.39 -16.75
CA LEU A 667 -37.34 7.68 -15.97
C LEU A 667 -37.95 6.62 -15.03
N GLN A 668 -39.09 6.91 -14.40
CA GLN A 668 -39.78 5.98 -13.49
C GLN A 668 -40.35 4.73 -14.20
N ARG A 669 -40.49 4.75 -15.54
CA ARG A 669 -40.84 3.57 -16.36
C ARG A 669 -39.64 2.67 -16.68
N SER A 670 -38.41 3.14 -16.45
CA SER A 670 -37.20 2.34 -16.63
C SER A 670 -37.10 1.25 -15.54
N ALA A 671 -36.50 0.11 -15.87
CA ALA A 671 -36.43 -1.05 -14.98
C ALA A 671 -35.61 -0.81 -13.70
N TRP A 672 -34.85 0.28 -13.62
CA TRP A 672 -33.95 0.61 -12.49
C TRP A 672 -34.68 0.98 -11.19
N TRP A 673 -36.01 1.18 -11.24
CA TRP A 673 -36.85 1.55 -10.09
C TRP A 673 -37.95 0.51 -9.77
N ARG A 674 -37.88 -0.70 -10.34
CA ARG A 674 -38.89 -1.76 -10.13
C ARG A 674 -38.38 -2.85 -9.21
#